data_AF-A0A535HSC9-F1
#
_entry.id   AF-A0A535HSC9-F1
#
_cell.length_a   1.000
_cell.length_b   1.000
_cell.length_c   1.000
_cell.angle_alpha   90.00
_cell.angle_beta   90.00
_cell.angle_gamma   90.00
#
_symmetry.space_group_name_H-M   'P 1'
#
loop_
_entity.id
_entity.type
_entity.pdbx_description
1 polymer ?
#
loop_
_entity_poly.entity_id
_entity_poly.type
_entity_poly.pdbx_seq_one_letter_code
_entity_poly.pdbx_strand_id
1 'polypeptide(L)'
;MNPEQRVEEPRPGQLWRRRPLLSGLLRAAIFVLPVAASLAASMLLIKVLPRPEGALRIGLWWTVVVAGSLVALIGVGRLARRLIPLATLLNLSLLFPDRAPARFAVARRVGRPEELRQKLLRAHEDGLEDDAFGARTVLELVTALQLHDRQTRGHSERTRVFTDLISEEMQLPELDRARLRWASLLHDIGKLDVPADILTKAAAPDDEEWATLHAHPEQGAKLVAPIFPWLGEWAFAVEHHHERFDGSGYPRGLRGEEISLGGRIVAVADSYETMTAPRPYRRPMGATAARGELVRCSGTHFDPAVVRAFLNISVGRIWRAAGFGAWLGQFPLLGRLGGGFGQIGSQIASGVAVTATTAGLVVGGVLGPHHSAAASAPATAAAHTKPVPPGRSASLIPGATATPSPNPQPASTPAASAGSPVPSAVRLQPNPTATATPAASAAAQPTSTGPASPSPTPTARVDTPPTVTVNAAAQVSEGTSFSGGGSFSDPDSSSWTATVDYGDGSGTHPLALAGRSFTLGHTYANEGTFAVTVTVTDDGSASGRGSTSLRVVDVAPVVQAIPTATLAGSGTKTYSQPGSFSDPASDTWTATVDYGDGAGPQPLALTGRTFTLNHQYAQGHTYTVTVVISDDDGSSGTASTTVKA
;
A
#
# COMPACT_ATOMS: atom_id res chain seq x y z
N MET A 1 -4.11 29.74 2.93
CA MET A 1 -3.16 29.45 1.82
C MET A 1 -3.71 30.08 0.54
N ASN A 2 -2.83 30.73 -0.23
CA ASN A 2 -3.16 31.62 -1.36
C ASN A 2 -3.71 30.82 -2.57
N PRO A 3 -4.79 31.26 -3.26
CA PRO A 3 -5.44 30.45 -4.31
C PRO A 3 -4.84 30.61 -5.72
N GLU A 4 -3.59 31.06 -5.86
CA GLU A 4 -2.94 31.27 -7.18
C GLU A 4 -1.61 30.53 -7.33
N GLN A 5 -1.62 29.20 -7.21
CA GLN A 5 -0.61 28.37 -7.87
C GLN A 5 -1.31 27.47 -8.89
N ARG A 6 -1.57 28.06 -10.06
CA ARG A 6 -1.98 27.30 -11.25
C ARG A 6 -0.76 26.48 -11.68
N VAL A 7 -0.83 25.16 -11.50
CA VAL A 7 0.19 24.21 -11.95
C VAL A 7 0.45 24.46 -13.44
N GLU A 8 1.67 24.89 -13.77
CA GLU A 8 2.07 25.22 -15.13
C GLU A 8 2.05 23.94 -15.98
N GLU A 9 1.32 23.93 -17.11
CA GLU A 9 1.23 22.75 -17.96
C GLU A 9 2.61 22.42 -18.57
N PRO A 10 3.05 21.14 -18.56
CA PRO A 10 4.35 20.77 -19.11
C PRO A 10 4.41 21.03 -20.62
N ARG A 11 5.51 21.63 -21.08
CA ARG A 11 5.70 22.08 -22.47
C ARG A 11 5.59 20.90 -23.46
N PRO A 12 4.98 21.09 -24.65
CA PRO A 12 4.82 20.03 -25.65
C PRO A 12 6.20 19.57 -26.15
N GLY A 13 6.61 18.38 -25.70
CA GLY A 13 7.95 17.81 -25.96
C GLY A 13 8.51 17.02 -24.77
N GLN A 14 8.00 17.22 -23.56
CA GLN A 14 8.47 16.56 -22.30
C GLN A 14 7.60 15.37 -21.86
N LEU A 15 6.83 14.75 -22.75
CA LEU A 15 5.89 13.67 -22.41
C LEU A 15 6.19 12.42 -23.23
N TRP A 16 6.53 11.31 -22.57
CA TRP A 16 6.70 10.04 -23.28
C TRP A 16 5.35 9.57 -23.83
N ARG A 17 5.22 9.62 -25.15
CA ARG A 17 4.04 9.11 -25.85
C ARG A 17 3.91 7.60 -25.65
N ARG A 18 2.73 7.19 -25.15
CA ARG A 18 2.26 5.81 -25.09
C ARG A 18 2.61 5.07 -26.39
N ARG A 19 3.17 3.86 -26.28
CA ARG A 19 3.48 2.99 -27.45
C ARG A 19 2.57 1.76 -27.43
N PRO A 20 1.25 1.92 -27.67
CA PRO A 20 0.27 0.85 -27.48
C PRO A 20 0.51 -0.33 -28.44
N LEU A 21 1.04 -0.06 -29.65
CA LEU A 21 1.39 -1.11 -30.61
C LEU A 21 2.53 -2.00 -30.11
N LEU A 22 3.60 -1.40 -29.56
CA LEU A 22 4.72 -2.16 -29.00
C LEU A 22 4.31 -2.93 -27.73
N SER A 23 3.49 -2.32 -26.87
CA SER A 23 2.89 -3.04 -25.73
C SER A 23 2.03 -4.22 -26.21
N GLY A 24 1.20 -4.02 -27.22
CA GLY A 24 0.37 -5.07 -27.82
C GLY A 24 1.19 -6.21 -28.41
N LEU A 25 2.24 -5.89 -29.17
CA LEU A 25 3.17 -6.88 -29.73
C LEU A 25 3.92 -7.66 -28.64
N LEU A 26 4.39 -6.98 -27.60
CA LEU A 26 5.08 -7.63 -26.48
C LEU A 26 4.12 -8.53 -25.70
N ARG A 27 2.88 -8.09 -25.45
CA ARG A 27 1.82 -8.93 -24.85
C ARG A 27 1.55 -10.15 -25.72
N ALA A 28 1.41 -10.00 -27.03
CA ALA A 28 1.23 -11.11 -27.95
C ALA A 28 2.42 -12.10 -27.89
N ALA A 29 3.65 -11.58 -27.89
CA ALA A 29 4.86 -12.40 -27.80
C ALA A 29 4.91 -13.22 -26.49
N ILE A 30 4.48 -12.64 -25.36
CA ILE A 30 4.43 -13.34 -24.07
C ILE A 30 3.53 -14.59 -24.12
N PHE A 31 2.46 -14.57 -24.92
CA PHE A 31 1.56 -15.72 -25.10
C PHE A 31 2.02 -16.67 -26.22
N VAL A 32 2.55 -16.14 -27.32
CA VAL A 32 2.90 -16.94 -28.50
C VAL A 32 4.21 -17.70 -28.31
N LEU A 33 5.22 -17.09 -27.67
CA LEU A 33 6.56 -17.69 -27.53
C LEU A 33 6.58 -19.03 -26.78
N PRO A 34 5.87 -19.21 -25.63
CA PRO A 34 5.84 -20.50 -24.94
C PRO A 34 5.20 -21.61 -25.78
N VAL A 35 4.14 -21.28 -26.53
CA VAL A 35 3.45 -22.24 -27.41
C VAL A 35 4.37 -22.62 -28.58
N ALA A 36 4.99 -21.64 -29.23
CA ALA A 36 5.94 -21.88 -30.31
C ALA A 36 7.14 -22.74 -29.84
N ALA A 37 7.68 -22.46 -28.64
CA ALA A 37 8.76 -23.24 -28.05
C ALA A 37 8.35 -24.68 -27.73
N SER A 38 7.12 -24.90 -27.24
CA SER A 38 6.58 -26.24 -26.98
C SER A 38 6.45 -27.06 -28.27
N LEU A 39 5.92 -26.44 -29.34
CA LEU A 39 5.83 -27.06 -30.66
C LEU A 39 7.21 -27.38 -31.25
N ALA A 40 8.16 -26.45 -31.14
CA ALA A 40 9.53 -26.65 -31.60
C ALA A 40 10.24 -27.78 -30.83
N ALA A 41 10.07 -27.84 -29.50
CA ALA A 41 10.61 -28.91 -28.67
C ALA A 41 10.01 -30.27 -29.04
N SER A 42 8.70 -30.33 -29.29
CA SER A 42 8.04 -31.55 -29.78
C SER A 42 8.61 -32.00 -31.13
N MET A 43 8.70 -31.09 -32.11
CA MET A 43 9.29 -31.39 -33.43
C MET A 43 10.75 -31.84 -33.34
N LEU A 44 11.53 -31.23 -32.46
CA LEU A 44 12.93 -31.60 -32.22
C LEU A 44 13.06 -32.98 -31.58
N LEU A 45 12.29 -33.26 -30.53
CA LEU A 45 12.30 -34.57 -29.85
C LEU A 45 11.87 -35.69 -30.79
N ILE A 46 10.87 -35.45 -31.66
CA ILE A 46 10.43 -36.41 -32.67
C ILE A 46 11.55 -36.70 -33.69
N LYS A 47 12.38 -35.71 -34.04
CA LYS A 47 13.49 -35.88 -34.98
C LYS A 47 14.72 -36.55 -34.35
N VAL A 48 15.00 -36.24 -33.09
CA VAL A 48 16.24 -36.67 -32.40
C VAL A 48 16.06 -38.04 -31.75
N LEU A 49 14.90 -38.35 -31.17
CA LEU A 49 14.68 -39.66 -30.56
C LEU A 49 14.35 -40.72 -31.63
N PRO A 50 15.09 -41.84 -31.69
CA PRO A 50 14.77 -42.94 -32.59
C PRO A 50 13.40 -43.53 -32.24
N ARG A 51 12.63 -43.91 -33.26
CA ARG A 51 11.31 -44.52 -33.08
C ARG A 51 11.46 -45.99 -32.67
N PRO A 52 11.00 -46.39 -31.48
CA PRO A 52 11.10 -47.77 -31.03
C PRO A 52 9.98 -48.64 -31.61
N GLU A 53 10.25 -49.94 -31.74
CA GLU A 53 9.23 -50.94 -32.09
C GLU A 53 8.51 -51.46 -30.83
N GLY A 54 7.21 -51.76 -30.97
CA GLY A 54 6.37 -52.30 -29.91
C GLY A 54 5.53 -51.26 -29.15
N ALA A 55 4.27 -51.61 -28.88
CA ALA A 55 3.26 -50.68 -28.36
C ALA A 55 3.65 -49.96 -27.05
N LEU A 56 4.27 -50.67 -26.10
CA LEU A 56 4.67 -50.09 -24.81
C LEU A 56 5.81 -49.06 -24.97
N ARG A 57 6.79 -49.35 -25.83
CA ARG A 57 7.92 -48.44 -26.07
C ARG A 57 7.50 -47.22 -26.87
N ILE A 58 6.56 -47.37 -27.80
CA ILE A 58 5.91 -46.25 -28.50
C ILE A 58 5.17 -45.36 -27.49
N GLY A 59 4.46 -45.96 -26.53
CA GLY A 59 3.81 -45.23 -25.43
C GLY A 59 4.80 -44.41 -24.61
N LEU A 60 5.92 -45.03 -24.19
CA LEU A 60 7.00 -44.37 -23.43
C LEU A 60 7.65 -43.22 -24.24
N TRP A 61 7.82 -43.43 -25.55
CA TRP A 61 8.40 -42.42 -26.43
C TRP A 61 7.48 -41.18 -26.53
N TRP A 62 6.17 -41.37 -26.67
CA TRP A 62 5.22 -40.27 -26.65
C TRP A 62 5.18 -39.54 -25.31
N THR A 63 5.31 -40.23 -24.17
CA THR A 63 5.40 -39.56 -22.87
C THR A 63 6.66 -38.69 -22.76
N VAL A 64 7.81 -39.12 -23.30
CA VAL A 64 9.03 -38.29 -23.32
C VAL A 64 8.84 -37.04 -24.20
N VAL A 65 8.24 -37.18 -25.39
CA VAL A 65 7.95 -36.05 -26.28
C VAL A 65 7.01 -35.04 -25.60
N VAL A 66 5.92 -35.53 -24.99
CA VAL A 66 4.95 -34.70 -24.29
C VAL A 66 5.60 -34.03 -23.07
N ALA A 67 6.34 -34.76 -22.25
CA ALA A 67 7.02 -34.21 -21.08
C ALA A 67 8.04 -33.13 -21.47
N GLY A 68 8.85 -33.35 -22.51
CA GLY A 68 9.81 -32.37 -23.00
C GLY A 68 9.14 -31.11 -23.56
N SER A 69 8.04 -31.26 -24.31
CA SER A 69 7.25 -30.13 -24.81
C SER A 69 6.58 -29.32 -23.68
N LEU A 70 6.20 -29.98 -22.57
CA LEU A 70 5.64 -29.35 -21.39
C LEU A 70 6.71 -28.59 -20.59
N VAL A 71 7.91 -29.15 -20.46
CA VAL A 71 9.05 -28.46 -19.83
C VAL A 71 9.41 -27.20 -20.61
N ALA A 72 9.45 -27.25 -21.94
CA ALA A 72 9.67 -26.09 -22.79
C ALA A 72 8.59 -25.01 -22.61
N LEU A 73 7.31 -25.43 -22.59
CA LEU A 73 6.18 -24.53 -22.34
C LEU A 73 6.29 -23.82 -20.99
N ILE A 74 6.59 -24.56 -19.93
CA ILE A 74 6.70 -24.03 -18.57
C ILE A 74 7.93 -23.13 -18.43
N GLY A 75 9.10 -23.56 -18.93
CA GLY A 75 10.36 -22.83 -18.85
C GLY A 75 10.29 -21.49 -19.58
N VAL A 76 9.89 -21.51 -20.85
CA VAL A 76 9.74 -20.29 -21.66
C VAL A 76 8.59 -19.43 -21.14
N GLY A 77 7.49 -20.04 -20.68
CA GLY A 77 6.39 -19.32 -20.03
C GLY A 77 6.78 -18.61 -18.74
N ARG A 78 7.68 -19.17 -17.93
CA ARG A 78 8.25 -18.49 -16.75
C ARG A 78 9.10 -17.30 -17.17
N LEU A 79 9.95 -17.45 -18.19
CA LEU A 79 10.81 -16.37 -18.67
C LEU A 79 10.01 -15.24 -19.33
N ALA A 80 9.06 -15.58 -20.20
CA ALA A 80 8.20 -14.62 -20.89
C ALA A 80 7.36 -13.77 -19.92
N ARG A 81 6.86 -14.37 -18.82
CA ARG A 81 6.13 -13.64 -17.78
C ARG A 81 6.97 -12.58 -17.06
N ARG A 82 8.30 -12.66 -17.08
CA ARG A 82 9.17 -11.59 -16.57
C ARG A 82 9.05 -10.29 -17.37
N LEU A 83 8.55 -10.34 -18.61
CA LEU A 83 8.38 -9.18 -19.49
C LEU A 83 7.03 -8.44 -19.29
N ILE A 84 6.14 -8.95 -18.44
CA ILE A 84 4.84 -8.31 -18.16
C ILE A 84 4.98 -6.86 -17.67
N PRO A 85 5.87 -6.52 -16.71
CA PRO A 85 6.04 -5.13 -16.25
C PRO A 85 6.47 -4.20 -17.38
N LEU A 86 7.31 -4.69 -18.29
CA LEU A 86 7.74 -3.89 -19.45
C LEU A 86 6.57 -3.61 -20.39
N ALA A 87 5.70 -4.60 -20.61
CA ALA A 87 4.52 -4.43 -21.44
C ALA A 87 3.50 -3.46 -20.82
N THR A 88 3.37 -3.43 -19.49
CA THR A 88 2.49 -2.47 -18.80
C THR A 88 3.08 -1.06 -18.85
N LEU A 89 4.38 -0.92 -18.62
CA LEU A 89 5.11 0.36 -18.73
C LEU A 89 5.06 0.96 -20.15
N LEU A 90 5.20 0.16 -21.20
CA LEU A 90 5.07 0.65 -22.59
C LEU A 90 3.68 1.22 -22.91
N ASN A 91 2.67 0.82 -22.14
CA ASN A 91 1.29 1.27 -22.27
C ASN A 91 0.92 2.40 -21.30
N LEU A 92 1.82 2.77 -20.38
CA LEU A 92 1.67 3.91 -19.48
C LEU A 92 2.27 5.15 -20.15
N SER A 93 1.51 6.25 -20.18
CA SER A 93 2.05 7.58 -20.45
C SER A 93 2.89 7.97 -19.25
N LEU A 94 4.20 8.08 -19.44
CA LEU A 94 5.10 8.52 -18.39
C LEU A 94 5.30 10.03 -18.53
N LEU A 95 4.90 10.77 -17.50
CA LEU A 95 5.31 12.15 -17.28
C LEU A 95 6.81 12.12 -16.98
N PHE A 96 7.66 12.26 -18.00
CA PHE A 96 9.13 12.24 -17.85
C PHE A 96 9.77 13.24 -18.82
N PRO A 97 10.65 14.13 -18.33
CA PRO A 97 11.73 14.71 -19.14
C PRO A 97 12.79 13.63 -19.47
N ASP A 98 13.49 13.78 -20.60
CA ASP A 98 14.34 12.79 -21.31
C ASP A 98 15.57 12.18 -20.59
N ARG A 99 15.58 12.03 -19.26
CA ARG A 99 16.68 11.37 -18.52
C ARG A 99 16.16 10.26 -17.63
N ALA A 100 15.73 9.15 -18.23
CA ALA A 100 15.38 7.92 -17.51
C ALA A 100 16.67 7.19 -17.05
N PRO A 101 16.92 7.01 -15.73
CA PRO A 101 18.01 6.18 -15.26
C PRO A 101 17.76 4.70 -15.60
N ALA A 102 18.84 3.93 -15.80
CA ALA A 102 18.79 2.54 -16.26
C ALA A 102 17.91 1.63 -15.37
N ARG A 103 16.85 1.12 -16.00
CA ARG A 103 15.59 0.61 -15.41
C ARG A 103 15.66 -0.82 -14.86
N PHE A 104 16.85 -1.33 -14.57
CA PHE A 104 17.08 -2.68 -13.99
C PHE A 104 17.72 -2.63 -12.59
N ALA A 105 18.23 -1.47 -12.17
CA ALA A 105 18.85 -1.30 -10.86
C ALA A 105 17.83 -1.10 -9.73
N VAL A 106 16.67 -0.51 -10.04
CA VAL A 106 15.61 -0.19 -9.06
C VAL A 106 14.86 -1.45 -8.62
N ALA A 107 14.55 -2.37 -9.55
CA ALA A 107 13.85 -3.62 -9.23
C ALA A 107 14.67 -4.64 -8.40
N ARG A 108 15.98 -4.40 -8.21
CA ARG A 108 16.87 -5.22 -7.36
C ARG A 108 17.15 -4.62 -5.98
N ARG A 109 16.66 -3.39 -5.70
CA ARG A 109 16.92 -2.63 -4.46
C ARG A 109 15.64 -2.33 -3.67
N VAL A 110 14.62 -3.19 -3.76
CA VAL A 110 13.46 -3.03 -2.90
C VAL A 110 13.80 -3.65 -1.55
N GLY A 111 14.20 -2.79 -0.62
CA GLY A 111 14.35 -3.11 0.79
C GLY A 111 13.01 -3.30 1.48
N ARG A 112 13.02 -3.49 2.80
CA ARG A 112 11.79 -3.64 3.59
C ARG A 112 10.86 -2.42 3.40
N PRO A 113 9.53 -2.55 3.55
CA PRO A 113 8.59 -1.42 3.43
C PRO A 113 9.00 -0.17 4.22
N GLU A 114 9.65 -0.37 5.38
CA GLU A 114 10.16 0.73 6.22
C GLU A 114 11.35 1.47 5.58
N GLU A 115 12.27 0.78 4.90
CA GLU A 115 13.34 1.45 4.16
C GLU A 115 12.80 2.26 2.97
N LEU A 116 11.72 1.78 2.35
CA LEU A 116 11.06 2.52 1.29
C LEU A 116 10.40 3.77 1.87
N ARG A 117 9.69 3.65 2.98
CA ARG A 117 9.08 4.77 3.71
C ARG A 117 10.12 5.81 4.14
N GLN A 118 11.24 5.38 4.73
CA GLN A 118 12.35 6.27 5.09
C GLN A 118 12.99 6.95 3.86
N LYS A 119 13.17 6.24 2.74
CA LYS A 119 13.67 6.84 1.49
C LYS A 119 12.70 7.88 0.92
N LEU A 120 11.40 7.65 1.04
CA LEU A 120 10.36 8.58 0.57
C LEU A 120 10.30 9.84 1.41
N LEU A 121 10.46 9.71 2.73
CA LEU A 121 10.55 10.86 3.64
C LEU A 121 11.79 11.70 3.36
N ARG A 122 12.97 11.07 3.24
CA ARG A 122 14.24 11.77 2.92
C ARG A 122 14.17 12.53 1.60
N ALA A 123 13.61 11.91 0.56
CA ALA A 123 13.54 12.54 -0.75
C ALA A 123 12.45 13.63 -0.85
N HIS A 124 11.43 13.59 0.00
CA HIS A 124 10.49 14.70 0.20
C HIS A 124 11.15 15.89 0.91
N GLU A 125 12.00 15.62 1.91
CA GLU A 125 12.76 16.65 2.65
C GLU A 125 13.83 17.35 1.80
N ASP A 126 14.44 16.63 0.84
CA ASP A 126 15.43 17.19 -0.09
C ASP A 126 14.84 18.15 -1.16
N GLY A 127 13.51 18.36 -1.17
CA GLY A 127 12.85 19.31 -2.07
C GLY A 127 12.92 18.95 -3.55
N LEU A 128 13.17 17.68 -3.88
CA LEU A 128 13.23 17.17 -5.26
C LEU A 128 11.81 16.94 -5.82
N GLU A 129 11.02 18.01 -5.92
CA GLU A 129 9.67 18.00 -6.53
C GLU A 129 9.73 18.03 -8.07
N ASP A 130 10.46 17.09 -8.69
CA ASP A 130 10.48 16.92 -10.14
C ASP A 130 9.61 15.72 -10.56
N ASP A 131 9.06 15.77 -11.78
CA ASP A 131 8.27 14.68 -12.39
C ASP A 131 9.04 13.34 -12.38
N ALA A 132 10.37 13.43 -12.47
CA ALA A 132 11.26 12.27 -12.38
C ALA A 132 11.26 11.61 -10.99
N PHE A 133 11.13 12.39 -9.91
CA PHE A 133 11.05 11.87 -8.54
C PHE A 133 9.74 11.14 -8.32
N GLY A 134 8.60 11.78 -8.63
CA GLY A 134 7.27 11.19 -8.48
C GLY A 134 7.16 9.85 -9.21
N ALA A 135 7.57 9.80 -10.47
CA ALA A 135 7.53 8.57 -11.25
C ALA A 135 8.52 7.48 -10.76
N ARG A 136 9.70 7.84 -10.25
CA ARG A 136 10.63 6.86 -9.66
C ARG A 136 10.05 6.25 -8.39
N THR A 137 9.52 7.08 -7.50
CA THR A 137 8.85 6.67 -6.28
C THR A 137 7.68 5.73 -6.58
N VAL A 138 6.83 6.09 -7.54
CA VAL A 138 5.68 5.25 -7.92
C VAL A 138 6.15 3.89 -8.43
N LEU A 139 7.23 3.83 -9.21
CA LEU A 139 7.80 2.55 -9.66
C LEU A 139 8.33 1.71 -8.49
N GLU A 140 8.97 2.35 -7.52
CA GLU A 140 9.46 1.69 -6.30
C GLU A 140 8.29 1.14 -5.46
N LEU A 141 7.26 1.95 -5.22
CA LEU A 141 6.03 1.57 -4.50
C LEU A 141 5.27 0.43 -5.20
N VAL A 142 5.04 0.55 -6.51
CA VAL A 142 4.38 -0.51 -7.29
C VAL A 142 5.21 -1.80 -7.24
N THR A 143 6.54 -1.71 -7.27
CA THR A 143 7.40 -2.90 -7.16
C THR A 143 7.33 -3.53 -5.77
N ALA A 144 7.33 -2.71 -4.71
CA ALA A 144 7.18 -3.18 -3.33
C ALA A 144 5.85 -3.91 -3.12
N LEU A 145 4.73 -3.32 -3.58
CA LEU A 145 3.41 -3.96 -3.53
C LEU A 145 3.41 -5.33 -4.22
N GLN A 146 4.02 -5.41 -5.41
CA GLN A 146 4.11 -6.65 -6.17
C GLN A 146 4.93 -7.75 -5.51
N LEU A 147 5.92 -7.39 -4.67
CA LEU A 147 6.72 -8.35 -3.91
C LEU A 147 5.97 -8.85 -2.68
N HIS A 148 5.26 -7.95 -2.00
CA HIS A 148 4.51 -8.23 -0.79
C HIS A 148 3.28 -9.12 -1.06
N ASP A 149 2.53 -8.81 -2.12
CA ASP A 149 1.35 -9.58 -2.49
C ASP A 149 1.36 -9.97 -3.99
N ARG A 150 1.74 -11.23 -4.21
CA ARG A 150 1.80 -11.82 -5.55
C ARG A 150 0.41 -11.95 -6.20
N GLN A 151 -0.66 -11.96 -5.41
CA GLN A 151 -2.04 -12.07 -5.89
C GLN A 151 -2.56 -10.70 -6.36
N THR A 152 -2.24 -9.60 -5.68
CA THR A 152 -2.63 -8.24 -6.10
C THR A 152 -1.94 -7.77 -7.38
N ARG A 153 -0.76 -8.28 -7.73
CA ARG A 153 -0.08 -7.90 -9.00
C ARG A 153 -0.97 -8.01 -10.23
N GLY A 154 -1.76 -9.08 -10.34
CA GLY A 154 -2.68 -9.26 -11.46
C GLY A 154 -3.93 -8.40 -11.32
N HIS A 155 -4.39 -8.19 -10.08
CA HIS A 155 -5.56 -7.42 -9.73
C HIS A 155 -5.38 -5.93 -10.07
N SER A 156 -4.36 -5.27 -9.50
CA SER A 156 -4.16 -3.82 -9.67
C SER A 156 -3.97 -3.41 -11.13
N GLU A 157 -3.33 -4.25 -11.94
CA GLU A 157 -3.20 -4.02 -13.39
C GLU A 157 -4.53 -4.14 -14.15
N ARG A 158 -5.41 -5.07 -13.76
CA ARG A 158 -6.75 -5.20 -14.36
C ARG A 158 -7.66 -4.07 -13.89
N THR A 159 -7.64 -3.73 -12.61
CA THR A 159 -8.32 -2.56 -12.04
C THR A 159 -7.93 -1.30 -12.80
N ARG A 160 -6.62 -1.05 -12.99
CA ARG A 160 -6.13 0.08 -13.81
C ARG A 160 -6.71 0.08 -15.22
N VAL A 161 -6.80 -1.08 -15.88
CA VAL A 161 -7.36 -1.17 -17.24
C VAL A 161 -8.83 -0.77 -17.26
N PHE A 162 -9.63 -1.21 -16.29
CA PHE A 162 -11.04 -0.80 -16.19
C PHE A 162 -11.16 0.69 -15.85
N THR A 163 -10.35 1.19 -14.93
CA THR A 163 -10.25 2.62 -14.61
C THR A 163 -9.93 3.47 -15.85
N ASP A 164 -8.98 3.04 -16.68
CA ASP A 164 -8.61 3.75 -17.92
C ASP A 164 -9.77 3.76 -18.94
N LEU A 165 -10.54 2.68 -19.03
CA LEU A 165 -11.71 2.63 -19.91
C LEU A 165 -12.86 3.51 -19.42
N ILE A 166 -13.11 3.54 -18.10
CA ILE A 166 -14.14 4.40 -17.50
C ILE A 166 -13.76 5.86 -17.69
N SER A 167 -12.53 6.23 -17.35
CA SER A 167 -12.03 7.61 -17.50
C SER A 167 -12.03 8.09 -18.96
N GLU A 168 -11.78 7.19 -19.92
CA GLU A 168 -11.94 7.50 -21.34
C GLU A 168 -13.39 7.77 -21.74
N GLU A 169 -14.31 6.93 -21.27
CA GLU A 169 -15.73 7.07 -21.54
C GLU A 169 -16.30 8.36 -20.92
N MET A 170 -15.77 8.75 -19.75
CA MET A 170 -16.07 10.00 -19.08
C MET A 170 -15.34 11.22 -19.70
N GLN A 171 -14.56 11.01 -20.75
CA GLN A 171 -13.86 12.06 -21.50
C GLN A 171 -12.89 12.90 -20.64
N LEU A 172 -12.24 12.27 -19.66
CA LEU A 172 -11.25 12.95 -18.85
C LEU A 172 -10.02 13.36 -19.70
N PRO A 173 -9.40 14.52 -19.41
CA PRO A 173 -8.16 14.95 -20.08
C PRO A 173 -7.07 13.89 -20.00
N GLU A 174 -6.24 13.77 -21.03
CA GLU A 174 -5.23 12.69 -21.09
C GLU A 174 -4.23 12.74 -19.93
N LEU A 175 -3.91 13.94 -19.43
CA LEU A 175 -3.04 14.13 -18.27
C LEU A 175 -3.68 13.58 -16.98
N ASP A 176 -4.97 13.85 -16.78
CA ASP A 176 -5.73 13.34 -15.63
C ASP A 176 -5.92 11.83 -15.70
N ARG A 177 -6.21 11.31 -16.89
CA ARG A 177 -6.22 9.87 -17.15
C ARG A 177 -4.88 9.23 -16.83
N ALA A 178 -3.76 9.90 -17.15
CA ALA A 178 -2.42 9.41 -16.82
C ALA A 178 -2.20 9.31 -15.31
N ARG A 179 -2.54 10.37 -14.56
CA ARG A 179 -2.44 10.41 -13.10
C ARG A 179 -3.33 9.37 -12.44
N LEU A 180 -4.59 9.26 -12.87
CA LEU A 180 -5.54 8.27 -12.37
C LEU A 180 -5.08 6.83 -12.66
N ARG A 181 -4.47 6.56 -13.82
CA ARG A 181 -3.87 5.24 -14.10
C ARG A 181 -2.81 4.88 -13.06
N TRP A 182 -1.99 5.83 -12.64
CA TRP A 182 -0.98 5.60 -11.58
C TRP A 182 -1.62 5.45 -10.20
N ALA A 183 -2.54 6.33 -9.82
CA ALA A 183 -3.26 6.21 -8.55
C ALA A 183 -3.99 4.88 -8.42
N SER A 184 -4.63 4.39 -9.50
CA SER A 184 -5.31 3.09 -9.50
C SER A 184 -4.37 1.88 -9.36
N LEU A 185 -3.10 1.98 -9.73
CA LEU A 185 -2.13 0.91 -9.44
C LEU A 185 -1.76 0.86 -7.96
N LEU A 186 -1.81 2.02 -7.31
CA LEU A 186 -1.42 2.22 -5.92
C LEU A 186 -2.60 2.11 -4.95
N HIS A 187 -3.84 1.90 -5.40
CA HIS A 187 -5.01 1.93 -4.51
C HIS A 187 -4.89 0.98 -3.30
N ASP A 188 -4.25 -0.17 -3.52
CA ASP A 188 -4.02 -1.20 -2.50
C ASP A 188 -2.63 -1.11 -1.81
N ILE A 189 -1.87 -0.01 -2.01
CA ILE A 189 -0.48 0.09 -1.54
C ILE A 189 -0.36 -0.02 -0.01
N GLY A 190 -1.37 0.40 0.74
CA GLY A 190 -1.37 0.26 2.20
C GLY A 190 -1.46 -1.19 2.70
N LYS A 191 -1.70 -2.17 1.82
CA LYS A 191 -1.59 -3.60 2.18
C LYS A 191 -0.14 -4.01 2.51
N LEU A 192 0.85 -3.15 2.25
CA LEU A 192 2.23 -3.34 2.74
C LEU A 192 2.31 -3.40 4.27
N ASP A 193 1.40 -2.75 4.97
CA ASP A 193 1.36 -2.71 6.44
C ASP A 193 0.46 -3.82 7.03
N VAL A 194 -0.18 -4.62 6.18
CA VAL A 194 -1.03 -5.74 6.61
C VAL A 194 -0.19 -7.03 6.69
N PRO A 195 -0.18 -7.74 7.82
CA PRO A 195 0.54 -9.00 7.97
C PRO A 195 0.22 -10.04 6.87
N ALA A 196 1.25 -10.71 6.36
CA ALA A 196 1.12 -11.63 5.24
C ALA A 196 0.25 -12.87 5.54
N ASP A 197 0.22 -13.31 6.80
CA ASP A 197 -0.64 -14.39 7.30
C ASP A 197 -2.12 -14.00 7.23
N ILE A 198 -2.48 -12.74 7.47
CA ILE A 198 -3.85 -12.23 7.26
C ILE A 198 -4.18 -12.18 5.77
N LEU A 199 -3.27 -11.66 4.93
CA LEU A 199 -3.50 -11.54 3.48
C LEU A 199 -3.62 -12.88 2.75
N THR A 200 -2.91 -13.91 3.23
CA THR A 200 -2.89 -15.25 2.62
C THR A 200 -3.84 -16.25 3.27
N LYS A 201 -4.56 -15.83 4.33
CA LYS A 201 -5.49 -16.67 5.09
C LYS A 201 -6.57 -17.27 4.20
N ALA A 202 -6.89 -18.53 4.50
CA ALA A 202 -7.88 -19.27 3.73
C ALA A 202 -9.32 -19.16 4.21
N ALA A 203 -9.50 -18.91 5.50
CA ALA A 203 -10.79 -18.62 6.08
C ALA A 203 -11.14 -17.14 5.89
N ALA A 204 -12.41 -16.80 6.13
CA ALA A 204 -12.79 -15.40 6.27
C ALA A 204 -12.00 -14.75 7.43
N PRO A 205 -11.59 -13.48 7.30
CA PRO A 205 -10.97 -12.77 8.40
C PRO A 205 -11.93 -12.64 9.59
N ASP A 206 -11.39 -12.68 10.80
CA ASP A 206 -12.14 -12.30 12.01
C ASP A 206 -12.25 -10.78 12.15
N ASP A 207 -12.95 -10.31 13.20
CA ASP A 207 -13.27 -8.88 13.36
C ASP A 207 -12.00 -8.01 13.57
N GLU A 208 -10.97 -8.53 14.24
CA GLU A 208 -9.70 -7.83 14.46
C GLU A 208 -8.86 -7.78 13.17
N GLU A 209 -8.82 -8.89 12.43
CA GLU A 209 -8.20 -8.95 11.11
C GLU A 209 -8.93 -8.03 10.11
N TRP A 210 -10.26 -7.93 10.19
CA TRP A 210 -11.06 -6.99 9.40
C TRP A 210 -10.74 -5.54 9.72
N ALA A 211 -10.59 -5.19 11.01
CA ALA A 211 -10.17 -3.85 11.40
C ALA A 211 -8.78 -3.50 10.80
N THR A 212 -7.85 -4.45 10.84
CA THR A 212 -6.53 -4.31 10.22
C THR A 212 -6.63 -4.12 8.71
N LEU A 213 -7.48 -4.90 8.04
CA LEU A 213 -7.71 -4.78 6.59
C LEU A 213 -8.38 -3.45 6.23
N HIS A 214 -9.34 -2.95 7.02
CA HIS A 214 -10.02 -1.67 6.76
C HIS A 214 -9.10 -0.45 6.90
N ALA A 215 -7.95 -0.59 7.58
CA ALA A 215 -6.98 0.49 7.72
C ALA A 215 -6.13 0.74 6.45
N HIS A 216 -6.08 -0.19 5.49
CA HIS A 216 -5.17 -0.07 4.35
C HIS A 216 -5.38 1.17 3.46
N PRO A 217 -6.58 1.76 3.29
CA PRO A 217 -6.71 2.99 2.50
C PRO A 217 -6.04 4.17 3.19
N GLU A 218 -6.17 4.29 4.51
CA GLU A 218 -5.49 5.35 5.29
C GLU A 218 -3.96 5.16 5.29
N GLN A 219 -3.49 3.92 5.45
CA GLN A 219 -2.05 3.65 5.36
C GLN A 219 -1.52 3.91 3.95
N GLY A 220 -2.30 3.56 2.93
CA GLY A 220 -1.99 3.85 1.54
C GLY A 220 -1.86 5.35 1.29
N ALA A 221 -2.76 6.16 1.85
CA ALA A 221 -2.72 7.62 1.78
C ALA A 221 -1.40 8.19 2.34
N LYS A 222 -0.91 7.66 3.46
CA LYS A 222 0.38 8.07 4.05
C LYS A 222 1.56 7.74 3.14
N LEU A 223 1.54 6.57 2.50
CA LEU A 223 2.61 6.14 1.58
C LEU A 223 2.66 6.96 0.28
N VAL A 224 1.51 7.44 -0.19
CA VAL A 224 1.45 8.27 -1.41
C VAL A 224 1.54 9.77 -1.13
N ALA A 225 1.50 10.21 0.13
CA ALA A 225 1.61 11.63 0.49
C ALA A 225 2.83 12.34 -0.13
N PRO A 226 4.05 11.74 -0.17
CA PRO A 226 5.22 12.37 -0.79
C PRO A 226 5.09 12.63 -2.30
N ILE A 227 4.22 11.89 -3.00
CA ILE A 227 3.96 12.03 -4.45
C ILE A 227 2.63 12.70 -4.75
N PHE A 228 1.94 13.20 -3.74
CA PHE A 228 0.69 13.92 -3.90
C PHE A 228 0.81 15.10 -4.88
N PRO A 229 1.88 15.94 -4.87
CA PRO A 229 2.03 17.01 -5.85
C PRO A 229 2.05 16.53 -7.31
N TRP A 230 2.58 15.32 -7.56
CA TRP A 230 2.69 14.74 -8.89
C TRP A 230 1.38 14.08 -9.37
N LEU A 231 0.73 13.31 -8.48
CA LEU A 231 -0.57 12.69 -8.74
C LEU A 231 -1.73 13.69 -8.75
N GLY A 232 -1.57 14.82 -8.05
CA GLY A 232 -2.63 15.78 -7.78
C GLY A 232 -3.78 15.14 -7.00
N GLU A 233 -5.00 15.64 -7.22
CA GLU A 233 -6.22 15.14 -6.58
C GLU A 233 -6.50 13.64 -6.84
N TRP A 234 -5.90 13.06 -7.89
CA TRP A 234 -6.06 11.64 -8.19
C TRP A 234 -5.43 10.74 -7.11
N ALA A 235 -4.49 11.24 -6.30
CA ALA A 235 -3.94 10.52 -5.16
C ALA A 235 -5.03 10.09 -4.15
N PHE A 236 -6.11 10.88 -4.01
CA PHE A 236 -7.24 10.52 -3.15
C PHE A 236 -7.95 9.23 -3.58
N ALA A 237 -7.72 8.73 -4.80
CA ALA A 237 -8.25 7.43 -5.21
C ALA A 237 -7.70 6.27 -4.36
N VAL A 238 -6.56 6.44 -3.69
CA VAL A 238 -5.95 5.44 -2.80
C VAL A 238 -6.61 5.41 -1.43
N GLU A 239 -7.11 6.54 -0.95
CA GLU A 239 -7.79 6.60 0.34
C GLU A 239 -9.29 6.30 0.19
N HIS A 240 -9.90 6.76 -0.91
CA HIS A 240 -11.34 6.79 -1.06
C HIS A 240 -11.93 5.60 -1.83
N HIS A 241 -11.14 4.62 -2.31
CA HIS A 241 -11.67 3.52 -3.16
C HIS A 241 -12.63 2.57 -2.44
N HIS A 242 -12.70 2.63 -1.11
CA HIS A 242 -13.67 1.89 -0.30
C HIS A 242 -14.77 2.76 0.32
N GLU A 243 -14.80 4.05 -0.01
CA GLU A 243 -15.94 4.89 0.31
C GLU A 243 -17.16 4.47 -0.52
N ARG A 244 -18.35 4.62 0.07
CA ARG A 244 -19.61 4.27 -0.59
C ARG A 244 -20.40 5.53 -0.86
N PHE A 245 -21.05 5.58 -2.02
CA PHE A 245 -21.78 6.77 -2.45
C PHE A 245 -22.87 7.23 -1.47
N ASP A 246 -23.43 6.33 -0.66
CA ASP A 246 -24.39 6.61 0.41
C ASP A 246 -23.78 7.03 1.76
N GLY A 247 -22.46 7.00 1.91
CA GLY A 247 -21.74 7.31 3.15
C GLY A 247 -21.51 6.12 4.08
N SER A 248 -21.92 4.90 3.70
CA SER A 248 -21.70 3.69 4.51
C SER A 248 -20.33 3.03 4.32
N GLY A 249 -19.40 3.72 3.66
CA GLY A 249 -18.05 3.24 3.37
C GLY A 249 -17.04 3.58 4.45
N TYR A 250 -15.76 3.37 4.12
CA TYR A 250 -14.62 3.64 4.97
C TYR A 250 -13.46 4.19 4.12
N PRO A 251 -12.48 4.90 4.70
CA PRO A 251 -12.26 5.11 6.14
C PRO A 251 -13.00 6.30 6.77
N ARG A 252 -13.39 7.31 5.99
CA ARG A 252 -13.94 8.58 6.50
C ARG A 252 -15.47 8.64 6.45
N GLY A 253 -16.13 7.72 5.74
CA GLY A 253 -17.58 7.72 5.60
C GLY A 253 -18.09 8.85 4.72
N LEU A 254 -17.31 9.21 3.69
CA LEU A 254 -17.63 10.28 2.75
C LEU A 254 -18.86 9.92 1.91
N ARG A 255 -19.69 10.92 1.58
CA ARG A 255 -20.93 10.70 0.84
C ARG A 255 -20.97 11.43 -0.49
N GLY A 256 -21.50 10.76 -1.50
CA GLY A 256 -21.75 11.36 -2.81
C GLY A 256 -20.48 11.93 -3.46
N GLU A 257 -20.48 13.24 -3.70
CA GLU A 257 -19.38 13.94 -4.36
C GLU A 257 -18.26 14.40 -3.41
N GLU A 258 -18.42 14.21 -2.10
CA GLU A 258 -17.31 14.34 -1.14
C GLU A 258 -16.21 13.30 -1.42
N ILE A 259 -16.62 12.16 -1.99
CA ILE A 259 -15.71 11.16 -2.52
C ILE A 259 -15.07 11.70 -3.80
N SER A 260 -13.74 11.78 -3.80
CA SER A 260 -12.97 12.14 -4.98
C SER A 260 -13.42 11.35 -6.22
N LEU A 261 -13.43 12.00 -7.39
CA LEU A 261 -13.84 11.34 -8.64
C LEU A 261 -12.96 10.09 -8.90
N GLY A 262 -11.67 10.18 -8.60
CA GLY A 262 -10.75 9.04 -8.66
C GLY A 262 -11.19 7.87 -7.78
N GLY A 263 -11.57 8.12 -6.52
CA GLY A 263 -12.10 7.09 -5.61
C GLY A 263 -13.36 6.43 -6.15
N ARG A 264 -14.32 7.24 -6.66
CA ARG A 264 -15.57 6.73 -7.26
C ARG A 264 -15.32 5.86 -8.50
N ILE A 265 -14.38 6.24 -9.36
CA ILE A 265 -14.00 5.44 -10.53
C ILE A 265 -13.31 4.13 -10.12
N VAL A 266 -12.34 4.20 -9.21
CA VAL A 266 -11.57 3.02 -8.77
C VAL A 266 -12.47 2.04 -8.01
N ALA A 267 -13.42 2.50 -7.19
CA ALA A 267 -14.38 1.64 -6.49
C ALA A 267 -15.19 0.76 -7.45
N VAL A 268 -15.68 1.34 -8.57
CA VAL A 268 -16.41 0.59 -9.60
C VAL A 268 -15.49 -0.39 -10.33
N ALA A 269 -14.28 0.05 -10.69
CA ALA A 269 -13.30 -0.77 -11.40
C ALA A 269 -12.83 -1.97 -10.57
N ASP A 270 -12.47 -1.75 -9.30
CA ASP A 270 -12.06 -2.79 -8.35
C ASP A 270 -13.19 -3.77 -8.09
N SER A 271 -14.40 -3.27 -7.82
CA SER A 271 -15.57 -4.15 -7.60
C SER A 271 -15.85 -5.04 -8.80
N TYR A 272 -15.79 -4.51 -10.02
CA TYR A 272 -15.97 -5.31 -11.24
C TYR A 272 -14.87 -6.35 -11.42
N GLU A 273 -13.61 -5.96 -11.20
CA GLU A 273 -12.47 -6.89 -11.23
C GLU A 273 -12.68 -8.02 -10.22
N THR A 274 -12.98 -7.66 -8.98
CA THR A 274 -13.15 -8.58 -7.86
C THR A 274 -14.31 -9.55 -8.08
N MET A 275 -15.39 -9.12 -8.73
CA MET A 275 -16.50 -9.99 -9.11
C MET A 275 -16.14 -10.95 -10.25
N THR A 276 -15.30 -10.55 -11.20
CA THR A 276 -15.05 -11.29 -12.45
C THR A 276 -13.75 -12.11 -12.44
N ALA A 277 -12.85 -11.85 -11.49
CA ALA A 277 -11.59 -12.57 -11.32
C ALA A 277 -11.74 -13.86 -10.49
N PRO A 278 -10.96 -14.92 -10.80
CA PRO A 278 -10.95 -16.13 -9.99
C PRO A 278 -10.27 -15.87 -8.63
N ARG A 279 -10.93 -16.25 -7.53
CA ARG A 279 -10.38 -16.16 -6.16
C ARG A 279 -10.45 -17.52 -5.45
N PRO A 280 -9.55 -17.83 -4.48
CA PRO A 280 -9.50 -19.14 -3.81
C PRO A 280 -10.84 -19.60 -3.20
N TYR A 281 -11.63 -18.66 -2.66
CA TYR A 281 -12.89 -18.94 -1.95
C TYR A 281 -14.14 -18.55 -2.74
N ARG A 282 -14.01 -18.03 -3.97
CA ARG A 282 -15.16 -17.53 -4.74
C ARG A 282 -15.01 -17.78 -6.24
N ARG A 283 -16.06 -18.38 -6.83
CA ARG A 283 -16.15 -18.54 -8.29
C ARG A 283 -16.41 -17.18 -8.95
N PRO A 284 -15.75 -16.89 -10.09
CA PRO A 284 -15.94 -15.64 -10.80
C PRO A 284 -17.37 -15.53 -11.37
N MET A 285 -17.92 -14.33 -11.33
CA MET A 285 -19.19 -13.96 -11.92
C MET A 285 -19.02 -13.66 -13.42
N GLY A 286 -20.03 -13.98 -14.22
CA GLY A 286 -20.05 -13.60 -15.63
C GLY A 286 -20.22 -12.08 -15.82
N ALA A 287 -19.69 -11.53 -16.90
CA ALA A 287 -19.71 -10.07 -17.17
C ALA A 287 -21.12 -9.45 -17.10
N THR A 288 -22.14 -10.13 -17.62
CA THR A 288 -23.53 -9.65 -17.57
C THR A 288 -24.06 -9.56 -16.14
N ALA A 289 -23.80 -10.58 -15.32
CA ALA A 289 -24.22 -10.59 -13.92
C ALA A 289 -23.46 -9.55 -13.10
N ALA A 290 -22.15 -9.37 -13.35
CA ALA A 290 -21.35 -8.35 -12.69
C ALA A 290 -21.85 -6.93 -13.02
N ARG A 291 -22.23 -6.67 -14.29
CA ARG A 291 -22.87 -5.41 -14.68
C ARG A 291 -24.23 -5.21 -14.03
N GLY A 292 -25.03 -6.29 -13.91
CA GLY A 292 -26.30 -6.26 -13.17
C GLY A 292 -26.10 -5.88 -11.70
N GLU A 293 -25.04 -6.38 -11.06
CA GLU A 293 -24.70 -6.02 -9.68
C GLU A 293 -24.25 -4.56 -9.55
N LEU A 294 -23.46 -4.04 -10.50
CA LEU A 294 -23.13 -2.61 -10.52
C LEU A 294 -24.37 -1.73 -10.63
N VAL A 295 -25.34 -2.11 -11.47
CA VAL A 295 -26.63 -1.40 -11.60
C VAL A 295 -27.41 -1.47 -10.29
N ARG A 296 -27.49 -2.65 -9.67
CA ARG A 296 -28.20 -2.85 -8.40
C ARG A 296 -27.64 -1.97 -7.27
N CYS A 297 -26.33 -1.77 -7.26
CA CYS A 297 -25.60 -0.99 -6.27
C CYS A 297 -25.41 0.49 -6.66
N SER A 298 -25.97 0.93 -7.79
CA SER A 298 -25.90 2.32 -8.26
C SER A 298 -26.70 3.24 -7.34
N GLY A 299 -26.06 4.29 -6.85
CA GLY A 299 -26.66 5.28 -5.93
C GLY A 299 -26.52 4.92 -4.44
N THR A 300 -26.05 3.71 -4.12
CA THR A 300 -25.73 3.29 -2.74
C THR A 300 -24.24 3.04 -2.59
N HIS A 301 -23.73 1.97 -3.17
CA HIS A 301 -22.29 1.69 -3.17
C HIS A 301 -21.57 2.60 -4.17
N PHE A 302 -22.12 2.73 -5.38
CA PHE A 302 -21.41 3.34 -6.51
C PHE A 302 -22.09 4.62 -6.99
N ASP A 303 -21.27 5.55 -7.50
CA ASP A 303 -21.76 6.73 -8.21
C ASP A 303 -22.53 6.32 -9.48
N PRO A 304 -23.81 6.73 -9.62
CA PRO A 304 -24.61 6.44 -10.82
C PRO A 304 -23.98 6.92 -12.14
N ALA A 305 -23.24 8.04 -12.13
CA ALA A 305 -22.57 8.57 -13.31
C ALA A 305 -21.42 7.66 -13.76
N VAL A 306 -20.62 7.17 -12.81
CA VAL A 306 -19.51 6.24 -13.07
C VAL A 306 -20.03 4.88 -13.52
N VAL A 307 -21.10 4.36 -12.89
CA VAL A 307 -21.75 3.11 -13.32
C VAL A 307 -22.26 3.25 -14.75
N ARG A 308 -22.91 4.37 -15.09
CA ARG A 308 -23.39 4.64 -16.46
C ARG A 308 -22.25 4.65 -17.47
N ALA A 309 -21.14 5.33 -17.16
CA ALA A 309 -19.95 5.31 -18.00
C ALA A 309 -19.44 3.88 -18.18
N PHE A 310 -19.32 3.10 -17.10
CA PHE A 310 -18.88 1.71 -17.22
C PHE A 310 -19.80 0.87 -18.13
N LEU A 311 -21.11 1.09 -18.05
CA LEU A 311 -22.10 0.37 -18.84
C LEU A 311 -22.10 0.74 -20.33
N ASN A 312 -21.63 1.94 -20.71
CA ASN A 312 -21.47 2.33 -22.11
C ASN A 312 -20.28 1.63 -22.78
N ILE A 313 -19.31 1.15 -22.00
CA ILE A 313 -18.15 0.44 -22.54
C ILE A 313 -18.58 -0.94 -23.06
N SER A 314 -18.49 -1.18 -24.36
CA SER A 314 -18.86 -2.47 -24.94
C SER A 314 -18.08 -3.66 -24.32
N VAL A 315 -18.76 -4.79 -24.12
CA VAL A 315 -18.15 -6.01 -23.55
C VAL A 315 -16.94 -6.46 -24.38
N GLY A 316 -17.02 -6.33 -25.71
CA GLY A 316 -15.90 -6.63 -26.62
C GLY A 316 -14.68 -5.74 -26.37
N ARG A 317 -14.87 -4.46 -26.03
CA ARG A 317 -13.78 -3.54 -25.69
C ARG A 317 -13.13 -3.89 -24.36
N ILE A 318 -13.93 -4.24 -23.34
CA ILE A 318 -13.44 -4.72 -22.03
C ILE A 318 -12.57 -5.97 -22.23
N TRP A 319 -13.03 -6.92 -23.04
CA TRP A 319 -12.30 -8.17 -23.32
C TRP A 319 -10.97 -7.92 -24.05
N ARG A 320 -10.96 -7.04 -25.06
CA ARG A 320 -9.72 -6.68 -25.77
C ARG A 320 -8.71 -5.96 -24.87
N ALA A 321 -9.20 -5.11 -23.96
CA ALA A 321 -8.35 -4.33 -23.06
C ALA A 321 -7.76 -5.18 -21.91
N ALA A 322 -8.56 -6.06 -21.31
CA ALA A 322 -8.14 -6.96 -20.24
C ALA A 322 -7.18 -8.07 -20.71
N GLY A 323 -7.17 -8.37 -22.02
CA GLY A 323 -6.22 -9.26 -22.68
C GLY A 323 -6.70 -10.71 -22.76
N PHE A 324 -6.46 -11.33 -23.93
CA PHE A 324 -6.82 -12.71 -24.29
C PHE A 324 -6.34 -13.79 -23.29
N GLY A 325 -5.36 -13.47 -22.44
CA GLY A 325 -4.82 -14.37 -21.42
C GLY A 325 -5.75 -14.66 -20.23
N ALA A 326 -6.63 -13.72 -19.85
CA ALA A 326 -7.61 -13.96 -18.80
C ALA A 326 -8.69 -14.98 -19.23
N TRP A 327 -8.95 -15.06 -20.54
CA TRP A 327 -9.91 -15.99 -21.15
C TRP A 327 -9.38 -17.44 -21.21
N LEU A 328 -8.07 -17.64 -21.43
CA LEU A 328 -7.46 -18.98 -21.40
C LEU A 328 -7.49 -19.64 -20.00
N GLY A 329 -7.53 -18.84 -18.93
CA GLY A 329 -7.73 -19.33 -17.57
C GLY A 329 -9.17 -19.74 -17.25
N GLN A 330 -10.14 -19.43 -18.12
CA GLN A 330 -11.57 -19.72 -17.94
C GLN A 330 -12.05 -20.96 -18.70
N PHE A 331 -11.19 -21.66 -19.45
CA PHE A 331 -11.55 -22.97 -20.01
C PHE A 331 -11.51 -24.05 -18.93
N PRO A 332 -12.62 -24.76 -18.66
CA PRO A 332 -12.68 -25.84 -17.66
C PRO A 332 -11.71 -27.00 -17.91
N LEU A 333 -11.11 -27.06 -19.12
CA LEU A 333 -10.20 -28.14 -19.51
C LEU A 333 -8.80 -28.03 -18.87
N LEU A 334 -8.33 -26.84 -18.51
CA LEU A 334 -6.97 -26.63 -17.97
C LEU A 334 -6.93 -26.66 -16.43
N GLY A 335 -8.05 -26.35 -15.75
CA GLY A 335 -8.16 -26.46 -14.28
C GLY A 335 -8.14 -27.91 -13.77
N ARG A 336 -8.36 -28.90 -14.64
CA ARG A 336 -8.32 -30.32 -14.29
C ARG A 336 -6.93 -30.96 -14.35
N LEU A 337 -5.91 -30.25 -14.87
CA LEU A 337 -4.52 -30.73 -14.91
C LEU A 337 -3.62 -30.06 -13.85
N GLY A 338 -4.05 -28.95 -13.24
CA GLY A 338 -3.27 -28.20 -12.24
C GLY A 338 -3.46 -28.66 -10.78
N GLY A 339 -4.52 -29.43 -10.48
CA GLY A 339 -4.87 -29.85 -9.12
C GLY A 339 -4.38 -31.24 -8.70
N GLY A 340 -3.64 -31.96 -9.55
CA GLY A 340 -3.29 -33.37 -9.34
C GLY A 340 -1.81 -33.69 -9.11
N PHE A 341 -0.91 -32.70 -9.09
CA PHE A 341 0.54 -32.96 -8.96
C PHE A 341 1.09 -32.79 -7.54
N GLY A 342 0.27 -32.37 -6.58
CA GLY A 342 0.68 -32.19 -5.17
C GLY A 342 0.53 -33.43 -4.28
N GLN A 343 -0.03 -34.54 -4.79
CA GLN A 343 -0.34 -35.73 -3.98
C GLN A 343 0.18 -37.06 -4.54
N ILE A 344 1.06 -37.04 -5.56
CA ILE A 344 1.76 -38.24 -6.06
C ILE A 344 3.24 -38.15 -5.67
N GLY A 345 3.49 -37.92 -4.38
CA GLY A 345 4.83 -37.84 -3.78
C GLY A 345 5.15 -38.98 -2.80
N SER A 346 4.24 -39.92 -2.55
CA SER A 346 4.45 -40.96 -1.52
C SER A 346 3.96 -42.38 -1.86
N GLN A 347 3.59 -42.68 -3.11
CA GLN A 347 3.08 -44.02 -3.49
C GLN A 347 3.64 -44.51 -4.83
N ILE A 348 4.96 -44.40 -5.06
CA ILE A 348 5.65 -45.19 -6.10
C ILE A 348 6.72 -46.04 -5.42
N ALA A 349 6.22 -47.04 -4.69
CA ALA A 349 6.98 -48.21 -4.29
C ALA A 349 6.04 -49.42 -4.34
N SER A 350 5.53 -49.76 -5.54
CA SER A 350 5.20 -51.12 -6.01
C SER A 350 4.22 -51.11 -7.20
N GLY A 351 4.61 -51.78 -8.28
CA GLY A 351 3.73 -52.68 -9.05
C GLY A 351 2.64 -52.15 -10.00
N VAL A 352 2.96 -52.17 -11.30
CA VAL A 352 2.14 -52.69 -12.43
C VAL A 352 0.82 -51.99 -12.85
N ALA A 353 0.88 -51.45 -14.08
CA ALA A 353 -0.13 -51.34 -15.16
C ALA A 353 -1.50 -50.66 -14.93
N VAL A 354 -1.85 -49.72 -15.84
CA VAL A 354 -3.02 -49.83 -16.75
C VAL A 354 -3.00 -48.68 -17.78
N THR A 355 -3.58 -48.99 -18.92
CA THR A 355 -3.55 -48.48 -20.29
C THR A 355 -3.91 -47.02 -20.57
N ALA A 356 -3.34 -46.54 -21.69
CA ALA A 356 -3.60 -45.28 -22.36
C ALA A 356 -4.99 -45.20 -23.04
N THR A 357 -5.61 -44.02 -22.99
CA THR A 357 -6.58 -43.57 -24.01
C THR A 357 -6.22 -42.15 -24.43
N THR A 358 -5.66 -42.06 -25.63
CA THR A 358 -5.50 -40.86 -26.45
C THR A 358 -6.85 -40.45 -27.06
N ALA A 359 -7.11 -39.15 -27.17
CA ALA A 359 -8.06 -38.62 -28.15
C ALA A 359 -7.59 -37.24 -28.62
N GLY A 360 -7.04 -37.21 -29.84
CA GLY A 360 -6.74 -36.01 -30.60
C GLY A 360 -8.00 -35.48 -31.29
N LEU A 361 -8.07 -34.16 -31.47
CA LEU A 361 -9.12 -33.47 -32.20
C LEU A 361 -8.60 -33.19 -33.62
N VAL A 362 -9.23 -33.79 -34.64
CA VAL A 362 -9.01 -33.45 -36.06
C VAL A 362 -10.30 -32.88 -36.63
N VAL A 363 -10.16 -31.75 -37.31
CA VAL A 363 -11.19 -31.03 -38.07
C VAL A 363 -11.44 -31.75 -39.42
N GLY A 364 -12.70 -31.89 -39.83
CA GLY A 364 -13.06 -32.26 -41.20
C GLY A 364 -14.41 -32.97 -41.28
N GLY A 365 -15.40 -32.38 -41.97
CA GLY A 365 -16.79 -32.81 -41.94
C GLY A 365 -17.24 -33.76 -43.04
N VAL A 366 -18.57 -33.70 -43.27
CA VAL A 366 -19.35 -34.13 -44.43
C VAL A 366 -20.05 -35.52 -44.34
N LEU A 367 -21.40 -35.45 -44.39
CA LEU A 367 -22.45 -36.44 -44.75
C LEU A 367 -22.85 -37.57 -43.77
N GLY A 368 -24.15 -37.63 -43.43
CA GLY A 368 -24.82 -38.80 -42.80
C GLY A 368 -25.21 -39.87 -43.83
N PRO A 369 -26.26 -40.71 -43.63
CA PRO A 369 -27.11 -40.93 -42.44
C PRO A 369 -27.38 -42.44 -42.11
N HIS A 370 -28.22 -42.67 -41.07
CA HIS A 370 -28.98 -43.89 -40.73
C HIS A 370 -28.26 -45.11 -40.10
N HIS A 371 -28.64 -45.47 -38.86
CA HIS A 371 -29.53 -46.62 -38.57
C HIS A 371 -29.84 -46.76 -37.06
N SER A 372 -31.05 -47.25 -36.79
CA SER A 372 -31.78 -47.36 -35.53
C SER A 372 -31.34 -48.51 -34.61
N ALA A 373 -31.73 -48.42 -33.32
CA ALA A 373 -32.41 -49.46 -32.49
C ALA A 373 -31.98 -49.36 -31.01
N ALA A 374 -32.92 -48.96 -30.12
CA ALA A 374 -33.61 -49.81 -29.12
C ALA A 374 -32.73 -50.21 -27.92
N ALA A 375 -32.87 -49.59 -26.75
CA ALA A 375 -33.91 -49.80 -25.72
C ALA A 375 -33.84 -51.16 -25.01
N SER A 376 -33.44 -51.16 -23.74
CA SER A 376 -34.01 -52.01 -22.69
C SER A 376 -33.39 -51.69 -21.32
N ALA A 377 -34.24 -51.25 -20.38
CA ALA A 377 -34.02 -51.35 -18.94
C ALA A 377 -34.11 -52.83 -18.50
N PRO A 378 -33.78 -53.13 -17.22
CA PRO A 378 -34.90 -53.26 -16.28
C PRO A 378 -34.62 -52.70 -14.86
N ALA A 379 -35.72 -52.57 -14.12
CA ALA A 379 -35.83 -52.10 -12.74
C ALA A 379 -36.03 -53.27 -11.75
N THR A 380 -35.64 -53.04 -10.48
CA THR A 380 -36.19 -53.61 -9.21
C THR A 380 -35.41 -52.91 -8.07
N ALA A 381 -35.95 -52.04 -7.21
CA ALA A 381 -37.02 -52.10 -6.20
C ALA A 381 -36.59 -52.67 -4.82
N ALA A 382 -36.73 -51.82 -3.78
CA ALA A 382 -36.86 -52.02 -2.31
C ALA A 382 -35.94 -51.04 -1.53
N ALA A 383 -36.38 -49.92 -0.92
CA ALA A 383 -37.36 -49.63 0.16
C ALA A 383 -36.77 -49.68 1.59
N HIS A 384 -37.20 -48.70 2.40
CA HIS A 384 -36.96 -48.41 3.85
C HIS A 384 -35.93 -47.30 4.12
N THR A 385 -36.16 -46.23 4.90
CA THR A 385 -37.30 -45.71 5.69
C THR A 385 -36.94 -44.25 6.06
N LYS A 386 -37.93 -43.36 6.14
CA LYS A 386 -37.82 -41.99 6.71
C LYS A 386 -38.10 -42.04 8.23
N PRO A 387 -37.71 -41.02 9.01
CA PRO A 387 -38.76 -40.14 9.54
C PRO A 387 -38.43 -38.63 9.47
N VAL A 388 -39.47 -37.83 9.72
CA VAL A 388 -39.61 -36.37 9.55
C VAL A 388 -39.60 -35.66 10.95
N PRO A 389 -40.00 -34.38 11.14
CA PRO A 389 -39.23 -33.25 11.71
C PRO A 389 -39.74 -32.79 13.12
N PRO A 390 -39.41 -31.58 13.62
CA PRO A 390 -40.23 -30.36 13.41
C PRO A 390 -39.33 -29.09 13.26
N GLY A 391 -39.74 -27.86 12.95
CA GLY A 391 -41.01 -27.15 12.80
C GLY A 391 -40.76 -25.65 13.05
N ARG A 392 -41.17 -24.79 12.09
CA ARG A 392 -41.57 -23.35 12.15
C ARG A 392 -40.86 -22.34 13.08
N SER A 393 -40.50 -21.19 12.48
CA SER A 393 -41.11 -19.88 12.83
C SER A 393 -40.92 -18.86 11.69
N ALA A 394 -42.05 -18.26 11.28
CA ALA A 394 -42.17 -17.10 10.41
C ALA A 394 -43.14 -16.12 11.10
N SER A 395 -42.82 -14.82 11.08
CA SER A 395 -43.71 -13.67 11.36
C SER A 395 -42.86 -12.40 11.21
N LEU A 396 -43.28 -11.24 10.72
CA LEU A 396 -44.52 -10.76 10.10
C LEU A 396 -44.18 -9.38 9.51
N ILE A 397 -44.62 -9.10 8.30
CA ILE A 397 -44.76 -7.74 7.73
C ILE A 397 -46.25 -7.39 7.82
N PRO A 398 -46.64 -6.15 8.16
CA PRO A 398 -47.90 -5.59 7.73
C PRO A 398 -47.68 -4.55 6.62
N GLY A 399 -48.33 -4.80 5.48
CA GLY A 399 -48.51 -3.80 4.43
C GLY A 399 -49.73 -2.90 4.70
N ALA A 400 -49.73 -1.73 4.06
CA ALA A 400 -50.93 -0.98 3.76
C ALA A 400 -50.83 -0.46 2.32
N THR A 401 -51.78 -0.88 1.49
CA THR A 401 -52.01 -0.47 0.11
C THR A 401 -53.14 0.55 0.07
N ALA A 402 -52.97 1.65 -0.68
CA ALA A 402 -54.05 2.29 -1.45
C ALA A 402 -53.48 3.31 -2.45
N THR A 403 -54.05 3.31 -3.66
CA THR A 403 -53.71 4.06 -4.89
C THR A 403 -54.83 5.12 -5.17
N PRO A 404 -54.89 5.88 -6.29
CA PRO A 404 -54.28 7.20 -6.58
C PRO A 404 -55.24 8.40 -6.92
N SER A 405 -54.65 9.61 -7.03
CA SER A 405 -55.02 10.79 -7.89
C SER A 405 -56.26 11.67 -7.56
N PRO A 406 -56.42 12.93 -8.09
CA PRO A 406 -55.56 13.78 -8.95
C PRO A 406 -55.42 15.29 -8.53
N ASN A 407 -54.66 16.03 -9.34
CA ASN A 407 -54.36 17.48 -9.43
C ASN A 407 -55.60 18.43 -9.41
N PRO A 408 -55.46 19.75 -9.09
CA PRO A 408 -55.26 20.76 -10.15
C PRO A 408 -54.42 22.03 -9.81
N GLN A 409 -53.92 22.70 -10.87
CA GLN A 409 -53.31 24.06 -10.99
C GLN A 409 -54.40 25.17 -11.18
N PRO A 410 -54.12 26.48 -11.50
CA PRO A 410 -53.19 27.51 -10.97
C PRO A 410 -53.83 28.95 -10.85
N ALA A 411 -53.13 29.95 -10.28
CA ALA A 411 -53.22 31.43 -10.54
C ALA A 411 -52.37 32.20 -9.47
N SER A 412 -51.74 33.37 -9.62
CA SER A 412 -51.57 34.41 -10.66
C SER A 412 -50.56 35.48 -10.14
N THR A 413 -49.76 36.08 -11.03
CA THR A 413 -49.00 37.36 -10.88
C THR A 413 -49.93 38.59 -10.87
N PRO A 414 -49.54 39.84 -10.46
CA PRO A 414 -48.60 40.75 -11.19
C PRO A 414 -47.71 41.68 -10.26
N ALA A 415 -46.47 42.02 -10.61
CA ALA A 415 -45.92 43.15 -11.42
C ALA A 415 -45.72 44.55 -10.73
N ALA A 416 -44.45 44.97 -10.68
CA ALA A 416 -43.82 46.28 -11.02
C ALA A 416 -44.10 47.63 -10.28
N SER A 417 -43.02 48.28 -9.78
CA SER A 417 -42.52 49.64 -10.15
C SER A 417 -41.27 49.99 -9.29
N ALA A 418 -40.04 50.16 -9.80
CA ALA A 418 -39.43 51.32 -10.51
C ALA A 418 -39.17 52.58 -9.64
N GLY A 419 -37.89 53.01 -9.56
CA GLY A 419 -37.50 54.40 -9.23
C GLY A 419 -36.23 54.61 -8.36
N SER A 420 -35.06 54.77 -8.98
CA SER A 420 -33.85 55.46 -8.43
C SER A 420 -34.01 57.00 -8.54
N PRO A 421 -33.02 57.91 -8.28
CA PRO A 421 -31.64 57.80 -7.74
C PRO A 421 -31.18 58.91 -6.71
N VAL A 422 -30.09 58.64 -5.94
CA VAL A 422 -28.78 59.35 -5.71
C VAL A 422 -28.67 60.90 -5.93
N PRO A 423 -27.67 61.70 -5.43
CA PRO A 423 -26.62 61.61 -4.35
C PRO A 423 -26.53 62.84 -3.39
N SER A 424 -25.62 62.83 -2.39
CA SER A 424 -24.54 63.86 -2.26
C SER A 424 -23.57 63.61 -1.09
N ALA A 425 -22.31 63.97 -1.31
CA ALA A 425 -21.13 63.77 -0.48
C ALA A 425 -20.87 64.93 0.51
N VAL A 426 -19.94 64.75 1.47
CA VAL A 426 -18.71 65.56 1.67
C VAL A 426 -18.00 65.23 3.01
N ARG A 427 -16.78 64.70 2.85
CA ARG A 427 -15.48 64.88 3.56
C ARG A 427 -15.37 65.84 4.77
N LEU A 428 -14.64 65.43 5.82
CA LEU A 428 -13.40 66.06 6.36
C LEU A 428 -12.76 65.25 7.51
N GLN A 429 -11.47 65.48 7.72
CA GLN A 429 -10.43 64.61 8.31
C GLN A 429 -9.93 65.22 9.68
N PRO A 430 -8.75 64.88 10.28
CA PRO A 430 -8.62 64.11 11.54
C PRO A 430 -7.86 64.81 12.71
N ASN A 431 -7.57 64.03 13.78
CA ASN A 431 -6.47 64.13 14.79
C ASN A 431 -6.67 64.99 16.08
N PRO A 432 -5.83 64.87 17.16
CA PRO A 432 -5.41 63.68 17.95
C PRO A 432 -5.32 63.89 19.51
N THR A 433 -5.11 62.77 20.21
CA THR A 433 -4.28 62.45 21.43
C THR A 433 -4.03 63.43 22.61
N ALA A 434 -4.00 62.80 23.80
CA ALA A 434 -3.28 63.10 25.08
C ALA A 434 -4.09 63.80 26.19
N THR A 435 -3.85 63.69 27.50
CA THR A 435 -3.21 62.77 28.48
C THR A 435 -3.38 63.49 29.85
N ALA A 436 -3.43 62.75 30.97
CA ALA A 436 -3.07 63.16 32.35
C ALA A 436 -4.19 63.41 33.40
N THR A 437 -4.27 62.43 34.31
CA THR A 437 -4.52 62.42 35.78
C THR A 437 -3.77 63.59 36.52
N PRO A 438 -4.04 63.99 37.81
CA PRO A 438 -4.27 63.06 38.94
C PRO A 438 -5.10 63.48 40.21
N ALA A 439 -5.43 62.43 40.98
CA ALA A 439 -5.33 62.27 42.45
C ALA A 439 -6.38 62.82 43.47
N ALA A 440 -6.73 61.89 44.39
CA ALA A 440 -7.00 62.01 45.84
C ALA A 440 -8.33 62.68 46.29
N SER A 441 -8.97 62.37 47.43
CA SER A 441 -8.99 61.30 48.44
C SER A 441 -10.10 61.71 49.45
N ALA A 442 -10.63 60.73 50.23
CA ALA A 442 -11.36 60.87 51.51
C ALA A 442 -12.90 61.15 51.55
N ALA A 443 -13.63 60.06 51.80
CA ALA A 443 -14.61 59.80 52.87
C ALA A 443 -15.63 60.88 53.33
N ALA A 444 -16.93 60.59 53.18
CA ALA A 444 -17.92 60.37 54.28
C ALA A 444 -19.37 60.25 53.73
N GLN A 445 -20.12 59.25 54.22
CA GLN A 445 -21.56 58.97 53.99
C GLN A 445 -22.46 59.93 54.83
N PRO A 446 -23.80 60.09 54.60
CA PRO A 446 -24.77 58.99 54.41
C PRO A 446 -25.96 59.17 53.43
N THR A 447 -26.42 58.01 52.94
CA THR A 447 -27.75 57.55 52.52
C THR A 447 -28.85 58.55 52.09
N SER A 448 -29.25 58.50 50.82
CA SER A 448 -30.67 58.47 50.43
C SER A 448 -30.88 57.61 49.19
N THR A 449 -31.96 56.84 49.22
CA THR A 449 -32.36 55.75 48.32
C THR A 449 -32.90 56.27 46.98
N GLY A 450 -32.31 55.80 45.87
CA GLY A 450 -32.82 55.97 44.49
C GLY A 450 -32.71 54.64 43.72
N PRO A 451 -33.57 54.40 42.70
CA PRO A 451 -33.84 53.06 42.18
C PRO A 451 -32.64 52.49 41.40
N ALA A 452 -32.54 51.15 41.44
CA ALA A 452 -31.48 50.37 40.84
C ALA A 452 -31.31 50.66 39.33
N SER A 453 -30.11 51.13 38.98
CA SER A 453 -29.58 51.05 37.62
C SER A 453 -28.99 49.64 37.42
N PRO A 454 -29.21 48.95 36.29
CA PRO A 454 -28.65 47.61 36.08
C PRO A 454 -27.12 47.68 36.13
N SER A 455 -26.52 46.79 36.94
CA SER A 455 -25.07 46.60 36.99
C SER A 455 -24.51 46.32 35.60
N PRO A 456 -23.32 46.83 35.23
CA PRO A 456 -22.61 46.32 34.08
C PRO A 456 -22.33 44.83 34.35
N THR A 457 -22.72 43.98 33.41
CA THR A 457 -22.28 42.59 33.36
C THR A 457 -20.76 42.56 33.55
N PRO A 458 -20.19 41.78 34.48
CA PRO A 458 -18.75 41.62 34.53
C PRO A 458 -18.33 41.04 33.18
N THR A 459 -17.65 41.83 32.36
CA THR A 459 -16.90 41.30 31.23
C THR A 459 -16.00 40.21 31.80
N ALA A 460 -16.26 38.96 31.44
CA ALA A 460 -15.40 37.85 31.77
C ALA A 460 -13.97 38.27 31.39
N ARG A 461 -13.06 38.25 32.37
CA ARG A 461 -11.65 38.49 32.12
C ARG A 461 -11.24 37.42 31.10
N VAL A 462 -10.85 37.85 29.91
CA VAL A 462 -10.41 36.93 28.86
C VAL A 462 -9.13 36.32 29.36
N ASP A 463 -9.19 35.04 29.72
CA ASP A 463 -8.07 34.24 30.18
C ASP A 463 -7.09 34.05 29.01
N THR A 464 -5.87 34.58 29.14
CA THR A 464 -4.87 34.54 28.07
C THR A 464 -3.89 33.38 28.28
N PRO A 465 -3.74 32.48 27.29
CA PRO A 465 -2.91 31.30 27.48
C PRO A 465 -1.43 31.66 27.69
N PRO A 466 -0.69 30.88 28.52
CA PRO A 466 0.74 31.05 28.72
C PRO A 466 1.52 31.02 27.40
N THR A 467 2.60 31.81 27.31
CA THR A 467 3.58 31.69 26.22
C THR A 467 4.75 30.85 26.70
N VAL A 468 5.06 29.75 26.01
CA VAL A 468 6.07 28.76 26.43
C VAL A 468 7.25 28.76 25.44
N THR A 469 8.46 28.84 25.96
CA THR A 469 9.72 28.74 25.20
C THR A 469 10.49 27.50 25.65
N VAL A 470 10.86 26.64 24.71
CA VAL A 470 11.62 25.41 24.97
C VAL A 470 13.00 25.54 24.34
N ASN A 471 14.04 25.36 25.15
CA ASN A 471 15.45 25.36 24.76
C ASN A 471 16.01 23.94 24.90
N ALA A 472 16.19 23.25 23.78
CA ALA A 472 16.81 21.92 23.72
C ALA A 472 18.19 21.99 23.04
N ALA A 473 19.05 21.03 23.35
CA ALA A 473 20.22 20.74 22.53
C ALA A 473 19.83 20.47 21.08
N ALA A 474 20.65 20.89 20.11
CA ALA A 474 20.36 20.67 18.69
C ALA A 474 20.48 19.19 18.28
N GLN A 475 21.34 18.43 18.98
CA GLN A 475 21.59 17.03 18.69
C GLN A 475 22.02 16.25 19.95
N VAL A 476 21.59 15.00 20.05
CA VAL A 476 22.02 14.02 21.06
C VAL A 476 22.27 12.67 20.39
N SER A 477 23.08 11.80 20.99
CA SER A 477 23.23 10.42 20.52
C SER A 477 22.16 9.53 21.16
N GLU A 478 21.65 8.55 20.42
CA GLU A 478 20.75 7.54 20.98
C GLU A 478 21.40 6.78 22.15
N GLY A 479 20.56 6.25 23.03
CA GLY A 479 21.00 5.59 24.27
C GLY A 479 21.64 6.54 25.29
N THR A 480 21.82 7.83 24.99
CA THR A 480 22.33 8.85 25.92
C THR A 480 21.22 9.77 26.44
N SER A 481 21.33 10.21 27.69
CA SER A 481 20.35 11.11 28.30
C SER A 481 20.48 12.53 27.76
N PHE A 482 19.45 12.98 27.05
CA PHE A 482 19.22 14.37 26.70
C PHE A 482 18.93 15.20 27.96
N SER A 483 19.48 16.42 28.00
CA SER A 483 19.10 17.44 28.97
C SER A 483 18.79 18.76 28.27
N GLY A 484 17.71 19.40 28.68
CA GLY A 484 17.24 20.68 28.14
C GLY A 484 16.48 21.48 29.20
N GLY A 485 15.85 22.57 28.79
CA GLY A 485 15.03 23.36 29.69
C GLY A 485 14.22 24.41 28.95
N GLY A 486 13.58 25.29 29.69
CA GLY A 486 12.79 26.35 29.09
C GLY A 486 12.16 27.25 30.14
N SER A 487 11.37 28.19 29.65
CA SER A 487 10.64 29.13 30.48
C SER A 487 9.29 29.47 29.86
N PHE A 488 8.41 30.03 30.68
CA PHE A 488 7.10 30.49 30.23
C PHE A 488 6.72 31.82 30.87
N SER A 489 5.83 32.56 30.23
CA SER A 489 5.28 33.81 30.72
C SER A 489 3.77 33.83 30.58
N ASP A 490 3.10 34.31 31.62
CA ASP A 490 1.65 34.43 31.70
C ASP A 490 1.32 35.79 32.35
N PRO A 491 0.46 36.61 31.69
CA PRO A 491 0.14 37.96 32.15
C PRO A 491 -1.01 38.04 33.17
N ASP A 492 -1.82 36.99 33.34
CA ASP A 492 -3.08 37.05 34.08
C ASP A 492 -3.28 35.97 35.16
N SER A 493 -2.40 34.96 35.23
CA SER A 493 -2.36 33.94 36.29
C SER A 493 -1.13 34.02 37.21
N SER A 494 -1.22 33.32 38.35
CA SER A 494 -0.13 33.14 39.33
C SER A 494 0.12 31.67 39.71
N SER A 495 -0.59 30.72 39.11
CA SER A 495 -0.48 29.28 39.38
C SER A 495 -0.56 28.48 38.08
N TRP A 496 0.30 27.46 37.94
CA TRP A 496 0.43 26.70 36.69
C TRP A 496 0.74 25.22 36.95
N THR A 497 0.31 24.39 36.00
CA THR A 497 0.74 23.00 35.85
C THR A 497 1.40 22.81 34.50
N ALA A 498 2.36 21.88 34.40
CA ALA A 498 3.04 21.61 33.15
C ALA A 498 3.17 20.13 32.86
N THR A 499 3.21 19.83 31.57
CA THR A 499 3.47 18.50 31.04
C THR A 499 4.44 18.59 29.86
N VAL A 500 5.19 17.51 29.63
CA VAL A 500 6.10 17.37 28.49
C VAL A 500 5.78 16.11 27.71
N ASP A 501 5.77 16.23 26.40
CA ASP A 501 5.77 15.13 25.45
C ASP A 501 7.10 15.16 24.69
N TYR A 502 7.88 14.09 24.79
CA TYR A 502 9.19 13.98 24.13
C TYR A 502 9.08 13.60 22.65
N GLY A 503 7.87 13.28 22.15
CA GLY A 503 7.61 12.98 20.74
C GLY A 503 8.06 11.59 20.28
N ASP A 504 8.55 10.75 21.20
CA ASP A 504 9.02 9.39 20.96
C ASP A 504 7.93 8.31 21.19
N GLY A 505 6.70 8.74 21.48
CA GLY A 505 5.59 7.84 21.78
C GLY A 505 5.55 7.34 23.22
N SER A 506 6.44 7.80 24.11
CA SER A 506 6.39 7.48 25.55
C SER A 506 5.21 8.13 26.30
N GLY A 507 4.42 8.95 25.60
CA GLY A 507 3.27 9.67 26.14
C GLY A 507 3.65 10.95 26.86
N THR A 508 2.64 11.60 27.43
CA THR A 508 2.81 12.89 28.13
C THR A 508 3.17 12.67 29.59
N HIS A 509 4.28 13.28 30.04
CA HIS A 509 4.80 13.17 31.40
C HIS A 509 4.57 14.46 32.20
N PRO A 510 4.29 14.37 33.51
CA PRO A 510 4.20 15.55 34.36
C PRO A 510 5.56 16.26 34.46
N LEU A 511 5.55 17.58 34.33
CA LEU A 511 6.76 18.41 34.35
C LEU A 511 6.75 19.32 35.58
N ALA A 512 7.78 19.19 36.42
CA ALA A 512 7.95 20.06 37.58
C ALA A 512 8.39 21.47 37.14
N LEU A 513 7.73 22.49 37.69
CA LEU A 513 8.05 23.90 37.45
C LEU A 513 8.86 24.47 38.61
N ALA A 514 9.95 25.16 38.30
CA ALA A 514 10.73 25.96 39.22
C ALA A 514 10.41 27.45 39.00
N GLY A 515 9.29 27.91 39.58
CA GLY A 515 8.75 29.23 39.29
C GLY A 515 8.24 29.31 37.84
N ARG A 516 8.91 30.11 37.00
CA ARG A 516 8.56 30.30 35.57
C ARG A 516 9.49 29.54 34.60
N SER A 517 10.28 28.60 35.11
CA SER A 517 11.24 27.81 34.35
C SER A 517 11.08 26.32 34.62
N PHE A 518 11.58 25.49 33.70
CA PHE A 518 11.56 24.03 33.82
C PHE A 518 12.81 23.41 33.20
N THR A 519 13.12 22.18 33.64
CA THR A 519 14.22 21.36 33.12
C THR A 519 13.69 20.09 32.51
N LEU A 520 14.26 19.66 31.39
CA LEU A 520 13.87 18.48 30.64
C LEU A 520 14.99 17.44 30.72
N GLY A 521 14.62 16.18 30.90
CA GLY A 521 15.56 15.05 30.84
C GLY A 521 14.88 13.82 30.28
N HIS A 522 15.47 13.23 29.24
CA HIS A 522 14.93 12.02 28.59
C HIS A 522 16.03 11.21 27.91
N THR A 523 15.86 9.90 27.74
CA THR A 523 16.78 9.07 26.96
C THR A 523 16.00 8.50 25.78
N TYR A 524 16.45 8.80 24.57
CA TYR A 524 15.84 8.29 23.34
C TYR A 524 16.43 6.91 23.02
N ALA A 525 15.54 5.93 22.85
CA ALA A 525 15.93 4.56 22.54
C ALA A 525 16.37 4.36 21.09
N ASN A 526 15.84 5.19 20.19
CA ASN A 526 16.08 5.11 18.74
C ASN A 526 16.48 6.50 18.22
N GLU A 527 17.16 6.52 17.09
CA GLU A 527 17.50 7.71 16.33
C GLU A 527 16.26 8.33 15.64
N GLY A 528 16.39 9.61 15.26
CA GLY A 528 15.30 10.33 14.62
C GLY A 528 15.21 11.79 15.03
N THR A 529 14.22 12.49 14.50
CA THR A 529 13.93 13.86 14.92
C THR A 529 12.65 13.87 15.73
N PHE A 530 12.77 14.25 17.00
CA PHE A 530 11.68 14.24 17.96
C PHE A 530 11.26 15.67 18.32
N ALA A 531 9.94 15.91 18.31
CA ALA A 531 9.37 17.20 18.67
C ALA A 531 9.07 17.24 20.18
N VAL A 532 9.97 17.86 20.94
CA VAL A 532 9.80 18.01 22.39
C VAL A 532 8.82 19.14 22.67
N THR A 533 7.62 18.79 23.11
CA THR A 533 6.51 19.73 23.29
C THR A 533 6.18 19.87 24.77
N VAL A 534 6.22 21.10 25.27
CA VAL A 534 5.83 21.43 26.65
C VAL A 534 4.50 22.16 26.62
N THR A 535 3.55 21.67 27.41
CA THR A 535 2.24 22.29 27.61
C THR A 535 2.16 22.83 29.03
N VAL A 536 1.89 24.13 29.17
CA VAL A 536 1.66 24.79 30.46
C VAL A 536 0.21 25.22 30.53
N THR A 537 -0.49 24.86 31.59
CA THR A 537 -1.90 25.18 31.82
C THR A 537 -2.02 26.04 33.06
N ASP A 538 -2.72 27.17 32.95
CA ASP A 538 -3.03 28.06 34.07
C ASP A 538 -4.24 27.57 34.89
N ASP A 539 -4.59 28.33 35.93
CA ASP A 539 -5.73 28.08 36.81
C ASP A 539 -7.11 28.41 36.20
N GLY A 540 -7.13 29.17 35.10
CA GLY A 540 -8.30 29.44 34.26
C GLY A 540 -8.60 28.32 33.26
N SER A 541 -7.73 27.32 33.17
CA SER A 541 -7.74 26.19 32.23
C SER A 541 -7.35 26.56 30.79
N ALA A 542 -6.81 27.76 30.55
CA ALA A 542 -6.15 28.07 29.28
C ALA A 542 -4.75 27.45 29.26
N SER A 543 -4.33 27.02 28.06
CA SER A 543 -3.10 26.24 27.88
C SER A 543 -2.22 26.81 26.78
N GLY A 544 -0.96 27.06 27.13
CA GLY A 544 0.12 27.44 26.24
C GLY A 544 0.97 26.26 25.82
N ARG A 545 1.45 26.25 24.58
CA ARG A 545 2.37 25.20 24.07
C ARG A 545 3.61 25.81 23.45
N GLY A 546 4.76 25.22 23.77
CA GLY A 546 6.05 25.49 23.16
C GLY A 546 6.67 24.18 22.68
N SER A 547 7.30 24.19 21.51
CA SER A 547 7.90 22.98 20.94
C SER A 547 9.26 23.29 20.34
N THR A 548 10.16 22.31 20.37
CA THR A 548 11.48 22.36 19.73
C THR A 548 11.84 20.99 19.14
N SER A 549 12.61 20.99 18.07
CA SER A 549 13.06 19.76 17.40
C SER A 549 14.42 19.33 17.94
N LEU A 550 14.50 18.09 18.44
CA LEU A 550 15.73 17.45 18.86
C LEU A 550 16.10 16.36 17.86
N ARG A 551 17.32 16.40 17.32
CA ARG A 551 17.86 15.35 16.45
C ARG A 551 18.63 14.33 17.28
N VAL A 552 18.19 13.08 17.29
CA VAL A 552 18.90 11.94 17.87
C VAL A 552 19.66 11.24 16.75
N VAL A 553 20.95 11.00 16.95
CA VAL A 553 21.80 10.31 15.97
C VAL A 553 22.13 8.89 16.41
N ASP A 554 22.11 8.00 15.43
CA ASP A 554 22.55 6.61 15.50
C ASP A 554 24.02 6.49 15.95
N VAL A 555 24.30 5.46 16.75
CA VAL A 555 25.62 5.12 17.28
C VAL A 555 26.00 3.69 16.90
N ALA A 556 26.88 3.59 15.90
CA ALA A 556 27.37 2.30 15.40
C ALA A 556 27.84 1.32 16.50
N PRO A 557 27.58 0.00 16.33
CA PRO A 557 28.02 -1.02 17.26
C PRO A 557 29.55 -1.08 17.33
N VAL A 558 30.08 -1.39 18.51
CA VAL A 558 31.52 -1.54 18.73
C VAL A 558 31.85 -3.01 18.94
N VAL A 559 32.56 -3.61 17.98
CA VAL A 559 33.06 -4.98 18.09
C VAL A 559 34.29 -5.01 19.00
N GLN A 560 34.27 -5.86 20.03
CA GLN A 560 35.38 -5.98 20.96
C GLN A 560 36.60 -6.62 20.27
N ALA A 561 37.79 -6.28 20.74
CA ALA A 561 39.03 -6.78 20.15
C ALA A 561 39.11 -8.31 20.21
N ILE A 562 39.37 -8.95 19.07
CA ILE A 562 39.47 -10.40 18.93
C ILE A 562 40.94 -10.82 19.06
N PRO A 563 41.31 -11.73 19.98
CA PRO A 563 42.71 -12.11 20.18
C PRO A 563 43.33 -12.80 18.97
N THR A 564 44.57 -12.44 18.64
CA THR A 564 45.38 -13.15 17.63
C THR A 564 45.51 -14.64 17.98
N ALA A 565 45.42 -15.52 16.99
CA ALA A 565 45.56 -16.97 17.20
C ALA A 565 46.73 -17.56 16.39
N THR A 566 47.41 -18.57 16.95
CA THR A 566 48.39 -19.40 16.24
C THR A 566 47.97 -20.86 16.37
N LEU A 567 47.75 -21.54 15.24
CA LEU A 567 47.29 -22.93 15.22
C LEU A 567 48.50 -23.86 15.01
N ALA A 568 48.61 -24.92 15.82
CA ALA A 568 49.70 -25.88 15.73
C ALA A 568 49.25 -27.19 15.06
N GLY A 569 50.14 -27.88 14.35
CA GLY A 569 49.89 -29.20 13.76
C GLY A 569 50.17 -29.28 12.25
N SER A 570 50.11 -30.50 11.69
CA SER A 570 50.18 -30.77 10.26
C SER A 570 48.79 -31.12 9.72
N GLY A 571 48.47 -30.68 8.49
CA GLY A 571 47.14 -30.87 7.89
C GLY A 571 46.16 -29.73 8.20
N THR A 572 44.86 -30.02 8.12
CA THR A 572 43.78 -29.04 8.32
C THR A 572 43.74 -28.54 9.77
N LYS A 573 43.79 -27.22 9.97
CA LYS A 573 43.84 -26.59 11.29
C LYS A 573 42.51 -25.91 11.61
N THR A 574 41.98 -26.16 12.80
CA THR A 574 40.67 -25.62 13.23
C THR A 574 40.87 -24.35 14.07
N TYR A 575 40.22 -23.26 13.66
CA TYR A 575 40.12 -22.00 14.39
C TYR A 575 38.77 -21.93 15.09
N SER A 576 38.76 -21.70 16.40
CA SER A 576 37.54 -21.44 17.16
C SER A 576 37.82 -20.38 18.22
N GLN A 577 37.09 -19.27 18.20
CA GLN A 577 37.20 -18.22 19.19
C GLN A 577 35.87 -17.53 19.48
N PRO A 578 35.56 -17.25 20.75
CA PRO A 578 34.42 -16.41 21.10
C PRO A 578 34.74 -14.94 20.81
N GLY A 579 33.69 -14.16 20.55
CA GLY A 579 33.77 -12.70 20.47
C GLY A 579 32.49 -12.04 20.96
N SER A 580 32.55 -10.73 21.14
CA SER A 580 31.43 -9.91 21.60
C SER A 580 31.46 -8.52 20.98
N PHE A 581 30.35 -7.81 21.11
CA PHE A 581 30.23 -6.42 20.72
C PHE A 581 29.36 -5.68 21.74
N SER A 582 29.38 -4.35 21.69
CA SER A 582 28.55 -3.50 22.54
C SER A 582 27.90 -2.42 21.70
N ASP A 583 26.64 -2.16 21.99
CA ASP A 583 25.85 -1.10 21.37
C ASP A 583 25.09 -0.34 22.49
N PRO A 584 25.18 0.99 22.55
CA PRO A 584 24.39 1.79 23.49
C PRO A 584 22.89 1.82 23.14
N ALA A 585 22.51 1.59 21.88
CA ALA A 585 21.12 1.54 21.46
C ALA A 585 20.54 0.12 21.51
N SER A 586 19.24 0.04 21.28
CA SER A 586 18.44 -1.17 21.46
C SER A 586 18.09 -1.80 20.11
N ASP A 587 19.12 -1.97 19.29
CA ASP A 587 18.98 -2.27 17.86
C ASP A 587 18.91 -3.78 17.59
N THR A 588 18.63 -4.11 16.33
CA THR A 588 18.74 -5.49 15.85
C THR A 588 19.99 -5.68 15.00
N TRP A 589 20.93 -6.49 15.49
CA TRP A 589 22.22 -6.65 14.82
C TRP A 589 22.26 -7.84 13.86
N THR A 590 22.94 -7.63 12.73
CA THR A 590 23.41 -8.69 11.82
C THR A 590 24.92 -8.75 11.83
N ALA A 591 25.48 -9.92 11.53
CA ALA A 591 26.92 -10.12 11.59
C ALA A 591 27.43 -10.88 10.37
N THR A 592 28.62 -10.49 9.90
CA THR A 592 29.39 -11.24 8.91
C THR A 592 30.82 -11.44 9.38
N VAL A 593 31.43 -12.52 8.91
CA VAL A 593 32.84 -12.83 9.12
C VAL A 593 33.49 -13.17 7.79
N ASP A 594 34.63 -12.55 7.51
CA ASP A 594 35.56 -12.99 6.46
C ASP A 594 36.76 -13.63 7.16
N TYR A 595 37.06 -14.90 6.83
CA TYR A 595 38.20 -15.62 7.40
C TYR A 595 39.51 -15.36 6.65
N GLY A 596 39.50 -14.56 5.59
CA GLY A 596 40.70 -14.14 4.86
C GLY A 596 41.28 -15.20 3.92
N ASP A 597 40.58 -16.31 3.69
CA ASP A 597 40.99 -17.41 2.81
C ASP A 597 40.48 -17.26 1.36
N GLY A 598 39.81 -16.15 1.06
CA GLY A 598 39.27 -15.84 -0.26
C GLY A 598 37.85 -16.34 -0.50
N ALA A 599 37.20 -16.98 0.48
CA ALA A 599 35.77 -17.31 0.41
C ALA A 599 34.86 -16.07 0.49
N GLY A 600 35.40 -14.94 0.96
CA GLY A 600 34.69 -13.69 1.18
C GLY A 600 33.82 -13.73 2.45
N PRO A 601 33.06 -12.64 2.71
CA PRO A 601 32.24 -12.54 3.91
C PRO A 601 31.12 -13.58 3.97
N GLN A 602 30.98 -14.23 5.10
CA GLN A 602 29.96 -15.25 5.40
C GLN A 602 29.05 -14.78 6.55
N PRO A 603 27.78 -15.22 6.60
CA PRO A 603 26.90 -14.90 7.72
C PRO A 603 27.45 -15.47 9.05
N LEU A 604 27.47 -14.63 10.08
CA LEU A 604 27.86 -15.00 11.44
C LEU A 604 26.62 -14.98 12.35
N ALA A 605 26.37 -16.08 13.06
CA ALA A 605 25.25 -16.15 14.00
C ALA A 605 25.58 -15.41 15.29
N LEU A 606 24.65 -14.57 15.75
CA LEU A 606 24.72 -13.87 17.04
C LEU A 606 23.85 -14.57 18.08
N THR A 607 24.34 -14.62 19.32
CA THR A 607 23.56 -15.02 20.50
C THR A 607 23.57 -13.84 21.47
N GLY A 608 22.54 -13.00 21.38
CA GLY A 608 22.54 -11.68 22.01
C GLY A 608 23.72 -10.84 21.51
N ARG A 609 24.55 -10.34 22.42
CA ARG A 609 25.73 -9.49 22.12
C ARG A 609 27.04 -10.28 21.95
N THR A 610 26.94 -11.59 21.71
CA THR A 610 28.09 -12.49 21.59
C THR A 610 28.02 -13.34 20.33
N PHE A 611 29.17 -13.83 19.87
CA PHE A 611 29.30 -14.70 18.71
C PHE A 611 30.45 -15.69 18.89
N THR A 612 30.46 -16.74 18.07
CA THR A 612 31.56 -17.71 18.02
C THR A 612 32.05 -17.85 16.59
N LEU A 613 33.35 -17.60 16.39
CA LEU A 613 34.03 -17.82 15.12
C LEU A 613 34.45 -19.28 15.04
N ASN A 614 34.19 -19.95 13.91
CA ASN A 614 34.59 -21.32 13.69
C ASN A 614 34.96 -21.55 12.22
N HIS A 615 36.22 -21.94 11.95
CA HIS A 615 36.70 -22.17 10.58
C HIS A 615 37.82 -23.21 10.52
N GLN A 616 38.07 -23.75 9.32
CA GLN A 616 39.16 -24.68 9.06
C GLN A 616 40.09 -24.17 7.95
N TYR A 617 41.38 -24.05 8.26
CA TYR A 617 42.41 -23.66 7.29
C TYR A 617 43.13 -24.90 6.75
N ALA A 618 43.07 -25.09 5.43
CA ALA A 618 43.72 -26.21 4.73
C ALA A 618 45.21 -25.95 4.41
N GLN A 619 45.63 -24.69 4.37
CA GLN A 619 46.99 -24.27 4.03
C GLN A 619 47.59 -23.42 5.15
N GLY A 620 48.88 -23.61 5.41
CA GLY A 620 49.62 -22.86 6.44
C GLY A 620 49.98 -21.46 5.96
N HIS A 621 49.14 -20.49 6.30
CA HIS A 621 49.33 -19.08 5.99
C HIS A 621 48.88 -18.20 7.17
N THR A 622 49.21 -16.92 7.09
CA THR A 622 48.67 -15.91 7.99
C THR A 622 47.41 -15.33 7.35
N TYR A 623 46.27 -15.51 8.01
CA TYR A 623 44.96 -15.03 7.56
C TYR A 623 44.52 -13.85 8.42
N THR A 624 43.83 -12.88 7.80
CA THR A 624 43.17 -11.79 8.51
C THR A 624 41.70 -12.13 8.62
N VAL A 625 41.22 -12.34 9.85
CA VAL A 625 39.82 -12.57 10.14
C VAL A 625 39.17 -11.22 10.44
N THR A 626 38.16 -10.85 9.67
CA THR A 626 37.43 -9.59 9.83
C THR A 626 35.99 -9.89 10.20
N VAL A 627 35.53 -9.34 11.33
CA VAL A 627 34.14 -9.42 11.77
C VAL A 627 33.51 -8.05 11.61
N VAL A 628 32.36 -8.02 10.96
CA VAL A 628 31.53 -6.81 10.80
C VAL A 628 30.20 -7.07 11.47
N ILE A 629 29.83 -6.21 12.41
CA ILE A 629 28.50 -6.17 13.02
C ILE A 629 27.80 -4.93 12.46
N SER A 630 26.60 -5.10 11.94
CA SER A 630 25.75 -4.03 11.45
C SER A 630 24.48 -3.96 12.27
N ASP A 631 24.13 -2.78 12.74
CA ASP A 631 22.77 -2.47 13.22
C ASP A 631 21.77 -2.46 12.05
N ASP A 632 20.48 -2.35 12.36
CA ASP A 632 19.40 -2.26 11.40
C ASP A 632 19.27 -0.87 10.74
N ASP A 633 19.96 0.14 11.27
CA ASP A 633 19.95 1.51 10.77
C ASP A 633 21.07 1.80 9.75
N GLY A 634 21.93 0.81 9.54
CA GLY A 634 22.92 0.74 8.46
C GLY A 634 24.33 1.18 8.86
N SER A 635 24.54 1.48 10.14
CA SER A 635 25.85 1.66 10.75
C SER A 635 26.51 0.31 11.00
N SER A 636 27.85 0.32 11.16
CA SER A 636 28.57 -0.93 11.37
C SER A 636 29.87 -0.75 12.15
N GLY A 637 30.11 -1.70 13.04
CA GLY A 637 31.36 -1.92 13.74
C GLY A 637 32.19 -2.98 13.05
N THR A 638 33.50 -2.76 12.98
CA THR A 638 34.43 -3.74 12.43
C THR A 638 35.56 -4.02 13.41
N ALA A 639 35.88 -5.30 13.62
CA ALA A 639 37.12 -5.74 14.25
C ALA A 639 37.85 -6.71 13.33
N SER A 640 39.18 -6.65 13.33
CA SER A 640 40.01 -7.60 12.60
C SER A 640 41.08 -8.20 13.51
N THR A 641 41.40 -9.47 13.29
CA THR A 641 42.46 -10.18 13.99
C THR A 641 43.29 -11.02 13.03
N THR A 642 44.46 -11.44 13.48
CA THR A 642 45.36 -12.28 12.68
C THR A 642 45.32 -13.71 13.19
N VAL A 643 45.17 -14.67 12.28
CA VAL A 643 45.25 -16.10 12.56
C VAL A 643 46.41 -16.69 11.77
N LYS A 644 47.46 -17.11 12.47
CA LYS A 644 48.55 -17.87 11.88
C LYS A 644 48.14 -19.34 11.89
N ALA A 645 47.66 -19.83 10.74
CA ALA A 645 47.24 -21.21 10.58
C ALA A 645 48.44 -22.13 10.63
#